data_AF-A0A3T1AKT2-F1
#
_entry.id   AF-A0A3T1AKT2-F1
#
_cell.length_a   1.000
_cell.length_b   1.000
_cell.length_c   1.000
_cell.angle_alpha   90.00
_cell.angle_beta   90.00
_cell.angle_gamma   90.00
#
_symmetry.space_group_name_H-M   'P 1'
#
loop_
_entity.id
_entity.type
_entity.pdbx_description
1 polymer ?
#
loop_
_entity_poly.entity_id
_entity_poly.type
_entity_poly.pdbx_seq_one_letter_code
_entity_poly.pdbx_strand_id
1 'polypeptide(L)'
;MSLMHPRRGGAPVDVPSPDPQAREVVERLLATAPGFVERALGGSFPDGPSHAAAVAFAAKYLDWRVVISQPWFAELWMIERGVVFAATAAAELFTLMAAGTGDGPYQGVVRPGADPEFALDPVFVVRHRRPGEERAFSIHMDPEQLILFRMRAVLAAAPDDVYAEAVAALRDLRPSGPWHRCATAVLAPSEKDWVAADWTEALTDKDHRRASLLLGSISTPEQVAEARALGRSLVTGWRGLHTTLIDGVGPSAAAGLLLSWLDHMPSTDSRGRTALLSLVASLPGDEPFKDLISSYGDRHVRSALIQASRSDPERAARLLAAADSTIQSRPGFAAVLRRVSGPASVADALPALLADPPWKRPKADRGPDLPERLPVLPDWIDPALLPLVRLRASSLVLPDSAARDLAMVFALGRDFPGATTVREALDDDDLTEFAWALFERWDDAGAEGRQRWVLDTLGWLGDDETARRLTPRLLEWPGESRHARAVAGLDILAEIGTEGALQQLNRVAERSKFKGLRSAAQQKVAAVAAGLGLTGDQLADRLAPDFGLPVTLDYGPRQFTAVADELGLSVTDASGKRLKSLPRPGARDDATLAPAAYKQFTALKKDFRTATTDQVRRLERAMANGREWTPGEFRRFFLDHPVLTRLARRLVWSGSAAAFRIAEDGTLAGVDDEPATLAETDRITVAHPLHLGDDVARWSELFADYQIVQPFDQLGREVLVLTAEEAGGAVLTRFAGETVPTGAVVGLENRGWRRDAAQDGGVQPGVLFPLGDDGAAYLDLTPGIVVGALDILPEQKLGDLTLQGPPTRFADLNARTVSELLRDLTLLTAAR
;
A
#
# COMPACT_ATOMS: atom_id res chain seq x y z
N MET A 1 -2.19 32.14 11.22
CA MET A 1 -2.76 32.96 12.31
C MET A 1 -4.29 32.89 12.41
N SER A 2 -5.06 32.65 11.33
CA SER A 2 -6.54 32.61 11.34
C SER A 2 -7.22 31.58 12.28
N LEU A 3 -6.49 30.67 12.92
CA LEU A 3 -7.03 29.65 13.83
C LEU A 3 -6.47 29.74 15.26
N MET A 4 -5.67 30.76 15.58
CA MET A 4 -5.00 30.88 16.89
C MET A 4 -6.01 31.16 18.01
N HIS A 5 -5.78 30.58 19.20
CA HIS A 5 -6.52 30.88 20.43
C HIS A 5 -5.66 31.82 21.30
N PRO A 6 -5.82 33.15 21.18
CA PRO A 6 -4.85 34.10 21.70
C PRO A 6 -4.74 34.03 23.23
N ARG A 7 -3.62 34.54 23.73
CA ARG A 7 -3.31 34.67 25.16
C ARG A 7 -3.08 36.14 25.46
N ARG A 8 -3.47 36.58 26.65
CA ARG A 8 -3.24 37.98 27.08
C ARG A 8 -1.73 38.24 27.08
N GLY A 9 -1.30 39.28 26.35
CA GLY A 9 0.11 39.62 26.16
C GLY A 9 0.86 38.77 25.11
N GLY A 10 0.17 37.87 24.38
CA GLY A 10 0.73 37.16 23.22
C GLY A 10 0.54 37.90 21.90
N ALA A 11 0.66 37.21 20.78
CA ALA A 11 0.45 37.83 19.47
C ALA A 11 -0.95 38.47 19.35
N PRO A 12 -1.05 39.68 18.77
CA PRO A 12 -2.32 40.37 18.61
C PRO A 12 -3.20 39.61 17.61
N VAL A 13 -4.48 39.45 17.95
CA VAL A 13 -5.50 38.83 17.10
C VAL A 13 -6.72 39.74 17.11
N ASP A 14 -7.31 39.96 15.93
CA ASP A 14 -8.57 40.67 15.81
C ASP A 14 -9.70 39.82 16.41
N VAL A 15 -10.43 40.38 17.37
CA VAL A 15 -11.50 39.69 18.09
C VAL A 15 -12.82 40.33 17.68
N PRO A 16 -13.63 39.66 16.83
CA PRO A 16 -14.90 40.21 16.40
C PRO A 16 -15.83 40.49 17.58
N SER A 17 -16.60 41.57 17.46
CA SER A 17 -17.71 41.86 18.37
C SER A 17 -18.74 40.72 18.36
N PRO A 18 -19.53 40.56 19.44
CA PRO A 18 -20.49 39.47 19.50
C PRO A 18 -21.53 39.50 18.37
N ASP A 19 -21.87 38.33 17.83
CA ASP A 19 -22.83 38.22 16.72
C ASP A 19 -24.25 38.57 17.21
N PRO A 20 -24.90 39.62 16.67
CA PRO A 20 -26.23 40.04 17.11
C PRO A 20 -27.32 39.00 16.84
N GLN A 21 -27.10 38.02 15.96
CA GLN A 21 -28.04 36.94 15.67
C GLN A 21 -28.10 35.85 16.75
N ALA A 22 -27.18 35.88 17.72
CA ALA A 22 -27.05 34.84 18.73
C ALA A 22 -28.37 34.56 19.48
N ARG A 23 -29.13 35.60 19.83
CA ARG A 23 -30.44 35.44 20.50
C ARG A 23 -31.42 34.64 19.64
N GLU A 24 -31.64 35.08 18.41
CA GLU A 24 -32.60 34.44 17.50
C GLU A 24 -32.20 32.98 17.21
N VAL A 25 -30.90 32.70 17.04
CA VAL A 25 -30.41 31.34 16.81
C VAL A 25 -30.63 30.45 18.03
N VAL A 26 -30.26 30.91 19.23
CA VAL A 26 -30.42 30.14 20.47
C VAL A 26 -31.89 29.92 20.80
N GLU A 27 -32.75 30.93 20.68
CA GLU A 27 -34.20 30.81 20.91
C GLU A 27 -34.83 29.79 19.95
N ARG A 28 -34.49 29.84 18.66
CA ARG A 28 -34.96 28.85 17.67
C ARG A 28 -34.48 27.43 18.00
N LEU A 29 -33.22 27.28 18.39
CA LEU A 29 -32.67 25.98 18.80
C LEU A 29 -33.46 25.40 19.99
N LEU A 30 -33.65 26.21 21.04
CA LEU A 30 -34.39 25.79 22.25
C LEU A 30 -35.86 25.50 21.96
N ALA A 31 -36.48 26.22 21.01
CA ALA A 31 -37.86 25.99 20.58
C ALA A 31 -38.07 24.67 19.81
N THR A 32 -36.99 24.01 19.35
CA THR A 32 -37.07 22.75 18.59
C THR A 32 -37.72 21.61 19.38
N ALA A 33 -37.53 21.58 20.70
CA ALA A 33 -38.17 20.62 21.60
C ALA A 33 -38.46 21.26 22.97
N PRO A 34 -39.63 21.91 23.13
CA PRO A 34 -39.99 22.59 24.38
C PRO A 34 -39.94 21.65 25.60
N GLY A 35 -39.34 22.11 26.69
CA GLY A 35 -39.21 21.34 27.93
C GLY A 35 -38.05 20.33 27.96
N PHE A 36 -37.36 20.10 26.83
CA PHE A 36 -36.25 19.13 26.77
C PHE A 36 -35.10 19.52 27.70
N VAL A 37 -34.69 20.78 27.66
CA VAL A 37 -33.59 21.30 28.47
C VAL A 37 -33.95 21.24 29.95
N GLU A 38 -35.16 21.68 30.31
CA GLU A 38 -35.64 21.65 31.70
C GLU A 38 -35.63 20.22 32.26
N ARG A 39 -36.07 19.23 31.48
CA ARG A 39 -36.01 17.81 31.86
C ARG A 39 -34.58 17.29 31.97
N ALA A 40 -33.68 17.69 31.06
CA ALA A 40 -32.28 17.28 31.09
C ALA A 40 -31.52 17.86 32.29
N LEU A 41 -31.92 19.04 32.77
CA LEU A 41 -31.31 19.72 33.91
C LEU A 41 -31.84 19.22 35.26
N GLY A 42 -33.08 18.72 35.31
CA GLY A 42 -33.69 18.17 36.53
C GLY A 42 -33.69 19.13 37.73
N GLY A 43 -33.68 20.45 37.50
CA GLY A 43 -33.65 21.48 38.55
C GLY A 43 -32.34 21.58 39.35
N SER A 44 -31.25 20.97 38.88
CA SER A 44 -30.02 20.79 39.67
C SER A 44 -29.00 21.94 39.60
N PHE A 45 -29.33 23.05 38.94
CA PHE A 45 -28.39 24.17 38.72
C PHE A 45 -28.98 25.51 39.18
N PRO A 46 -28.28 26.27 40.05
CA PRO A 46 -28.75 27.56 40.54
C PRO A 46 -28.71 28.63 39.44
N ASP A 47 -29.64 29.59 39.51
CA ASP A 47 -29.68 30.74 38.60
C ASP A 47 -28.33 31.46 38.56
N GLY A 48 -27.82 31.71 37.36
CA GLY A 48 -26.51 32.30 37.15
C GLY A 48 -25.69 31.56 36.10
N PRO A 49 -24.34 31.70 36.14
CA PRO A 49 -23.45 31.11 35.16
C PRO A 49 -23.56 29.58 35.03
N SER A 50 -23.75 28.86 36.15
CA SER A 50 -23.84 27.40 36.16
C SER A 50 -25.14 26.90 35.49
N HIS A 51 -26.26 27.60 35.68
CA HIS A 51 -27.50 27.30 34.95
C HIS A 51 -27.37 27.59 33.45
N ALA A 52 -26.81 28.75 33.08
CA ALA A 52 -26.59 29.11 31.68
C ALA A 52 -25.70 28.07 30.96
N ALA A 53 -24.63 27.64 31.63
CA ALA A 53 -23.77 26.55 31.18
C ALA A 53 -24.53 25.23 30.98
N ALA A 54 -25.37 24.84 31.93
CA ALA A 54 -26.16 23.61 31.83
C ALA A 54 -27.14 23.65 30.65
N VAL A 55 -27.81 24.80 30.42
CA VAL A 55 -28.68 25.02 29.26
C VAL A 55 -27.91 24.83 27.95
N ALA A 56 -26.74 25.46 27.80
CA ALA A 56 -25.91 25.30 26.60
C ALA A 56 -25.44 23.85 26.41
N PHE A 57 -25.09 23.16 27.50
CA PHE A 57 -24.67 21.76 27.46
C PHE A 57 -25.80 20.83 27.00
N ALA A 58 -27.02 21.02 27.49
CA ALA A 58 -28.19 20.23 27.10
C ALA A 58 -28.58 20.51 25.64
N ALA A 59 -28.55 21.77 25.22
CA ALA A 59 -28.98 22.20 23.89
C ALA A 59 -28.18 21.57 22.75
N LYS A 60 -26.93 21.13 22.97
CA LYS A 60 -26.14 20.42 21.94
C LYS A 60 -26.77 19.09 21.49
N TYR A 61 -27.63 18.50 22.31
CA TYR A 61 -28.36 17.27 21.96
C TYR A 61 -29.64 17.54 21.18
N LEU A 62 -30.06 18.80 21.04
CA LEU A 62 -31.16 19.22 20.15
C LEU A 62 -30.68 19.29 18.69
N ASP A 63 -29.60 20.03 18.44
CA ASP A 63 -28.92 20.04 17.14
C ASP A 63 -27.44 20.41 17.32
N TRP A 64 -26.58 19.40 17.30
CA TRP A 64 -25.15 19.60 17.45
C TRP A 64 -24.54 20.41 16.29
N ARG A 65 -25.13 20.36 15.07
CA ARG A 65 -24.59 21.07 13.89
C ARG A 65 -24.71 22.57 14.06
N VAL A 66 -25.84 23.03 14.59
CA VAL A 66 -26.05 24.43 14.95
C VAL A 66 -25.05 24.85 16.01
N VAL A 67 -24.90 24.06 17.08
CA VAL A 67 -24.02 24.39 18.20
C VAL A 67 -22.53 24.40 17.83
N ILE A 68 -22.06 23.54 16.92
CA ILE A 68 -20.65 23.57 16.48
C ILE A 68 -20.38 24.58 15.35
N SER A 69 -21.41 25.17 14.74
CA SER A 69 -21.23 26.12 13.64
C SER A 69 -20.60 27.44 14.10
N GLN A 70 -20.98 27.91 15.29
CA GLN A 70 -20.46 29.11 15.97
C GLN A 70 -20.72 29.01 17.49
N PRO A 71 -19.97 29.76 18.33
CA PRO A 71 -20.15 29.79 19.79
C PRO A 71 -21.40 30.57 20.24
N TRP A 72 -22.57 30.30 19.67
CA TRP A 72 -23.82 31.07 19.84
C TRP A 72 -24.17 31.40 21.30
N PHE A 73 -24.00 30.44 22.21
CA PHE A 73 -24.27 30.66 23.64
C PHE A 73 -23.30 31.66 24.28
N ALA A 74 -22.01 31.62 23.91
CA ALA A 74 -21.04 32.60 24.39
C ALA A 74 -21.40 34.01 23.90
N GLU A 75 -21.76 34.13 22.62
CA GLU A 75 -22.20 35.40 22.02
C GLU A 75 -23.41 35.98 22.77
N LEU A 76 -24.42 35.14 23.03
CA LEU A 76 -25.62 35.53 23.77
C LEU A 76 -25.29 36.00 25.20
N TRP A 77 -24.47 35.25 25.93
CA TRP A 77 -24.09 35.60 27.31
C TRP A 77 -23.33 36.93 27.35
N MET A 78 -22.44 37.18 26.39
CA MET A 78 -21.72 38.46 26.30
C MET A 78 -22.67 39.62 26.04
N ILE A 79 -23.64 39.46 25.13
CA ILE A 79 -24.62 40.50 24.78
C ILE A 79 -25.52 40.84 25.96
N GLU A 80 -26.02 39.83 26.67
CA GLU A 80 -27.06 40.04 27.69
C GLU A 80 -26.52 40.27 29.09
N ARG A 81 -25.40 39.64 29.43
CA ARG A 81 -24.90 39.51 30.81
C ARG A 81 -23.45 39.93 30.99
N GLY A 82 -22.76 40.29 29.90
CA GLY A 82 -21.38 40.78 29.91
C GLY A 82 -20.32 39.69 29.92
N VAL A 83 -19.07 40.12 29.73
CA VAL A 83 -17.90 39.23 29.52
C VAL A 83 -17.58 38.38 30.75
N VAL A 84 -17.65 38.95 31.95
CA VAL A 84 -17.34 38.24 33.20
C VAL A 84 -18.32 37.08 33.42
N PHE A 85 -19.62 37.32 33.23
CA PHE A 85 -20.64 36.27 33.30
C PHE A 85 -20.38 35.17 32.26
N ALA A 86 -20.11 35.55 31.02
CA ALA A 86 -19.86 34.60 29.94
C ALA A 86 -18.60 33.76 30.18
N ALA A 87 -17.55 34.34 30.76
CA ALA A 87 -16.31 33.63 31.11
C ALA A 87 -16.56 32.59 32.21
N THR A 88 -17.28 32.96 33.27
CA THR A 88 -17.68 32.04 34.34
C THR A 88 -18.56 30.92 33.81
N ALA A 89 -19.53 31.23 32.94
CA ALA A 89 -20.40 30.23 32.33
C ALA A 89 -19.63 29.28 31.41
N ALA A 90 -18.64 29.77 30.66
CA ALA A 90 -17.77 28.93 29.84
C ALA A 90 -16.90 27.97 30.68
N ALA A 91 -16.37 28.45 31.82
CA ALA A 91 -15.63 27.61 32.76
C ALA A 91 -16.53 26.51 33.36
N GLU A 92 -17.75 26.86 33.76
CA GLU A 92 -18.75 25.93 34.29
C GLU A 92 -19.16 24.88 33.26
N LEU A 93 -19.48 25.32 32.03
CA LEU A 93 -19.87 24.45 30.91
C LEU A 93 -18.87 23.34 30.67
N PHE A 94 -17.58 23.68 30.77
CA PHE A 94 -16.50 22.74 30.54
C PHE A 94 -16.45 21.62 31.59
N THR A 95 -17.12 21.77 32.74
CA THR A 95 -17.13 20.78 33.83
C THR A 95 -18.30 19.80 33.77
N LEU A 96 -19.23 19.99 32.83
CA LEU A 96 -20.48 19.23 32.74
C LEU A 96 -20.34 17.94 31.96
N MET A 97 -21.18 16.97 32.29
CA MET A 97 -21.35 15.71 31.56
C MET A 97 -22.81 15.28 31.48
N ALA A 98 -23.12 14.46 30.47
CA ALA A 98 -24.38 13.73 30.39
C ALA A 98 -24.22 12.36 31.06
N ALA A 99 -25.04 12.08 32.07
CA ALA A 99 -25.06 10.80 32.79
C ALA A 99 -26.32 10.01 32.42
N GLY A 100 -26.14 8.75 32.02
CA GLY A 100 -27.25 7.84 31.68
C GLY A 100 -27.93 7.23 32.90
N THR A 101 -28.87 6.30 32.69
CA THR A 101 -29.66 5.63 33.75
C THR A 101 -28.88 4.67 34.65
N GLY A 102 -27.69 4.25 34.26
CA GLY A 102 -26.71 3.62 35.15
C GLY A 102 -25.49 4.53 35.23
N ASP A 103 -25.14 4.99 36.44
CA ASP A 103 -24.15 6.00 36.90
C ASP A 103 -22.93 6.41 36.03
N GLY A 104 -22.64 5.75 34.91
CA GLY A 104 -21.61 6.09 33.93
C GLY A 104 -22.03 7.09 32.82
N PRO A 105 -21.07 7.47 31.96
CA PRO A 105 -21.27 8.46 30.91
C PRO A 105 -22.23 7.97 29.83
N TYR A 106 -23.17 8.84 29.42
CA TYR A 106 -24.04 8.55 28.28
C TYR A 106 -23.23 8.61 26.97
N GLN A 107 -23.19 7.50 26.22
CA GLN A 107 -22.48 7.39 24.93
C GLN A 107 -23.41 7.35 23.71
N GLY A 108 -24.71 7.55 23.89
CA GLY A 108 -25.66 7.52 22.79
C GLY A 108 -25.57 8.77 21.91
N VAL A 109 -25.78 8.59 20.60
CA VAL A 109 -26.08 9.69 19.68
C VAL A 109 -27.60 9.87 19.71
N VAL A 110 -28.10 10.92 20.35
CA VAL A 110 -29.48 11.35 20.11
C VAL A 110 -29.54 11.77 18.65
N ARG A 111 -30.32 11.04 17.84
CA ARG A 111 -30.56 11.36 16.43
C ARG A 111 -31.96 11.94 16.31
N PRO A 112 -32.12 13.28 16.35
CA PRO A 112 -33.39 13.89 15.99
C PRO A 112 -33.76 13.45 14.56
N GLY A 113 -34.93 12.83 14.40
CA GLY A 113 -35.52 12.50 13.09
C GLY A 113 -35.23 11.10 12.53
N ALA A 114 -34.62 10.18 13.27
CA ALA A 114 -34.48 8.78 12.82
C ALA A 114 -35.71 7.90 13.10
N ASP A 115 -36.54 8.28 14.08
CA ASP A 115 -37.82 7.64 14.39
C ASP A 115 -38.74 8.64 15.13
N PRO A 116 -40.02 8.83 14.74
CA PRO A 116 -40.95 9.74 15.44
C PRO A 116 -41.33 9.26 16.85
N GLU A 117 -41.08 8.00 17.19
CA GLU A 117 -41.41 7.39 18.49
C GLU A 117 -40.24 7.35 19.50
N PHE A 118 -39.00 7.65 19.10
CA PHE A 118 -37.86 7.69 20.02
C PHE A 118 -37.63 9.10 20.62
N ALA A 119 -38.42 9.33 21.67
CA ALA A 119 -38.21 10.20 22.85
C ALA A 119 -37.82 11.67 22.64
N LEU A 120 -38.82 12.55 22.78
CA LEU A 120 -38.70 13.94 23.22
C LEU A 120 -38.19 14.09 24.67
N ASP A 121 -37.89 12.98 25.34
CA ASP A 121 -37.38 12.93 26.70
C ASP A 121 -35.88 12.61 26.73
N PRO A 122 -35.07 13.42 27.41
CA PRO A 122 -33.64 13.14 27.56
C PRO A 122 -33.47 11.86 28.39
N VAL A 123 -32.85 10.84 27.81
CA VAL A 123 -32.44 9.59 28.51
C VAL A 123 -31.18 9.78 29.38
N PHE A 124 -30.85 11.03 29.69
CA PHE A 124 -29.69 11.45 30.46
C PHE A 124 -30.03 12.66 31.33
N VAL A 125 -29.23 12.88 32.37
CA VAL A 125 -29.24 14.12 33.15
C VAL A 125 -27.91 14.85 33.00
N VAL A 126 -27.96 16.19 32.98
CA VAL A 126 -26.77 17.04 33.00
C VAL A 126 -26.32 17.20 34.44
N ARG A 127 -25.04 16.95 34.71
CA ARG A 127 -24.42 17.16 36.03
C ARG A 127 -22.95 17.52 35.89
N HIS A 128 -22.36 18.05 36.96
CA HIS A 128 -20.90 18.17 37.05
C HIS A 128 -20.23 16.78 37.05
N ARG A 129 -19.01 16.71 36.49
CA ARG A 129 -18.16 15.52 36.56
C ARG A 129 -17.70 15.26 37.98
N ARG A 130 -17.70 13.99 38.38
CA ARG A 130 -17.11 13.52 39.65
C ARG A 130 -15.60 13.25 39.44
N PRO A 131 -14.78 13.28 40.51
CA PRO A 131 -13.38 12.89 40.43
C PRO A 131 -13.20 11.48 39.83
N GLY A 132 -12.27 11.33 38.89
CA GLY A 132 -11.99 10.05 38.21
C GLY A 132 -12.91 9.72 37.02
N GLU A 133 -13.97 10.51 36.77
CA GLU A 133 -14.80 10.32 35.57
C GLU A 133 -14.13 10.92 34.34
N GLU A 134 -13.72 10.04 33.41
CA GLU A 134 -13.15 10.43 32.14
C GLU A 134 -14.23 10.67 31.07
N ARG A 135 -13.95 11.60 30.14
CA ARG A 135 -14.77 11.81 28.95
C ARG A 135 -14.34 10.83 27.86
N ALA A 136 -15.30 10.17 27.21
CA ALA A 136 -15.03 9.33 26.04
C ALA A 136 -14.24 10.11 24.97
N PHE A 137 -13.30 9.42 24.32
CA PHE A 137 -12.40 10.03 23.35
C PHE A 137 -13.16 10.45 22.07
N SER A 138 -12.96 11.69 21.63
CA SER A 138 -13.47 12.26 20.38
C SER A 138 -12.31 12.96 19.68
N ILE A 139 -12.19 12.67 18.38
CA ILE A 139 -11.20 13.26 17.46
C ILE A 139 -11.59 14.67 16.98
N HIS A 140 -12.81 15.12 17.29
CA HIS A 140 -13.34 16.43 16.90
C HIS A 140 -13.35 17.41 18.08
N MET A 141 -13.28 18.72 17.78
CA MET A 141 -13.46 19.78 18.78
C MET A 141 -14.90 19.73 19.29
N ASP A 142 -15.05 19.64 20.61
CA ASP A 142 -16.36 19.62 21.25
C ASP A 142 -16.94 21.04 21.36
N PRO A 143 -18.28 21.21 21.33
CA PRO A 143 -18.97 22.49 21.58
C PRO A 143 -18.45 23.31 22.76
N GLU A 144 -18.12 22.65 23.87
CA GLU A 144 -17.67 23.34 25.09
C GLU A 144 -16.30 23.97 24.89
N GLN A 145 -15.44 23.35 24.07
CA GLN A 145 -14.11 23.87 23.75
C GLN A 145 -14.21 25.09 22.82
N LEU A 146 -15.14 25.06 21.85
CA LEU A 146 -15.40 26.21 20.98
C LEU A 146 -15.78 27.45 21.80
N ILE A 147 -16.68 27.29 22.77
CA ILE A 147 -17.10 28.36 23.69
C ILE A 147 -15.93 28.79 24.60
N LEU A 148 -15.18 27.85 25.16
CA LEU A 148 -14.04 28.14 26.03
C LEU A 148 -12.97 28.96 25.29
N PHE A 149 -12.61 28.57 24.06
CA PHE A 149 -11.62 29.28 23.27
C PHE A 149 -12.13 30.63 22.74
N ARG A 150 -13.43 30.76 22.45
CA ARG A 150 -14.03 32.07 22.15
C ARG A 150 -13.89 33.01 23.34
N MET A 151 -14.26 32.57 24.54
CA MET A 151 -14.13 33.40 25.74
C MET A 151 -12.69 33.73 26.07
N ARG A 152 -11.75 32.79 25.89
CA ARG A 152 -10.32 33.06 26.00
C ARG A 152 -9.89 34.19 25.06
N ALA A 153 -10.35 34.18 23.82
CA ALA A 153 -10.02 35.24 22.86
C ALA A 153 -10.53 36.62 23.30
N VAL A 154 -11.77 36.66 23.79
CA VAL A 154 -12.40 37.89 24.32
C VAL A 154 -11.63 38.41 25.54
N LEU A 155 -11.28 37.54 26.49
CA LEU A 155 -10.50 37.93 27.67
C LEU A 155 -9.08 38.39 27.32
N ALA A 156 -8.45 37.81 26.30
CA ALA A 156 -7.12 38.23 25.86
C ALA A 156 -7.12 39.68 25.32
N ALA A 157 -8.23 40.13 24.73
CA ALA A 157 -8.41 41.49 24.20
C ALA A 157 -9.17 42.43 25.16
N ALA A 158 -9.66 41.94 26.29
CA ALA A 158 -10.48 42.72 27.22
C ALA A 158 -9.67 43.83 27.93
N PRO A 159 -10.28 44.98 28.23
CA PRO A 159 -9.72 46.00 29.11
C PRO A 159 -9.19 45.42 30.44
N ASP A 160 -8.17 46.06 31.03
CA ASP A 160 -7.48 45.57 32.23
C ASP A 160 -8.41 45.36 33.43
N ASP A 161 -9.38 46.26 33.62
CA ASP A 161 -10.40 46.18 34.67
C ASP A 161 -11.33 45.00 34.48
N VAL A 162 -11.87 44.81 33.27
CA VAL A 162 -12.74 43.69 32.92
C VAL A 162 -12.01 42.35 33.04
N TYR A 163 -10.74 42.30 32.65
CA TYR A 163 -9.92 41.09 32.80
C TYR A 163 -9.64 40.76 34.26
N ALA A 164 -9.28 41.76 35.07
CA ALA A 164 -9.05 41.57 36.50
C ALA A 164 -10.33 41.07 37.21
N GLU A 165 -11.50 41.62 36.86
CA GLU A 165 -12.79 41.16 37.36
C GLU A 165 -13.08 39.71 36.94
N ALA A 166 -12.84 39.37 35.67
CA ALA A 166 -12.99 38.01 35.18
C ALA A 166 -12.05 37.02 35.89
N VAL A 167 -10.78 37.37 36.09
CA VAL A 167 -9.81 36.52 36.81
C VAL A 167 -10.24 36.32 38.26
N ALA A 168 -10.78 37.35 38.93
CA ALA A 168 -11.33 37.22 40.28
C ALA A 168 -12.51 36.24 40.31
N ALA A 169 -13.49 36.39 39.41
CA ALA A 169 -14.62 35.48 39.32
C ALA A 169 -14.22 34.03 38.99
N LEU A 170 -13.25 33.84 38.09
CA LEU A 170 -12.70 32.52 37.76
C LEU A 170 -11.96 31.90 38.95
N ARG A 171 -11.24 32.70 39.75
CA ARG A 171 -10.54 32.23 40.96
C ARG A 171 -11.49 31.55 41.95
N ASP A 172 -12.69 32.11 42.12
CA ASP A 172 -13.71 31.57 43.04
C ASP A 172 -14.25 30.21 42.60
N LEU A 173 -14.15 29.86 41.31
CA LEU A 173 -14.54 28.54 40.79
C LEU A 173 -13.49 27.46 41.02
N ARG A 174 -12.22 27.82 41.21
CA ARG A 174 -11.09 26.86 41.27
C ARG A 174 -11.20 25.80 42.37
N PRO A 175 -11.73 26.09 43.58
CA PRO A 175 -11.91 25.08 44.62
C PRO A 175 -12.88 23.95 44.25
N SER A 176 -13.75 24.15 43.25
CA SER A 176 -14.82 23.21 42.88
C SER A 176 -14.33 21.92 42.21
N GLY A 177 -13.11 21.89 41.68
CA GLY A 177 -12.51 20.65 41.17
C GLY A 177 -11.43 20.83 40.09
N PRO A 178 -10.79 19.72 39.66
CA PRO A 178 -9.71 19.75 38.67
C PRO A 178 -10.15 20.24 37.29
N TRP A 179 -11.42 20.03 36.92
CA TRP A 179 -11.96 20.52 35.64
C TRP A 179 -12.21 22.04 35.66
N HIS A 180 -12.65 22.61 36.79
CA HIS A 180 -12.71 24.06 36.97
C HIS A 180 -11.31 24.68 36.92
N ARG A 181 -10.35 24.11 37.66
CA ARG A 181 -8.96 24.55 37.60
C ARG A 181 -8.41 24.56 36.17
N CYS A 182 -8.57 23.46 35.45
CA CYS A 182 -8.17 23.36 34.04
C CYS A 182 -8.84 24.44 33.16
N ALA A 183 -10.16 24.59 33.22
CA ALA A 183 -10.89 25.57 32.40
C ALA A 183 -10.46 27.03 32.71
N THR A 184 -10.29 27.36 33.99
CA THR A 184 -9.84 28.69 34.42
C THR A 184 -8.39 28.99 34.00
N ALA A 185 -7.48 28.01 34.06
CA ALA A 185 -6.11 28.16 33.56
C ALA A 185 -6.04 28.28 32.02
N VAL A 186 -7.01 27.72 31.30
CA VAL A 186 -7.14 27.92 29.84
C VAL A 186 -7.63 29.34 29.52
N LEU A 187 -8.59 29.87 30.29
CA LEU A 187 -9.15 31.22 30.11
C LEU A 187 -8.19 32.33 30.53
N ALA A 188 -7.41 32.11 31.60
CA ALA A 188 -6.47 33.06 32.17
C ALA A 188 -5.01 32.53 32.14
N PRO A 189 -4.42 32.31 30.95
CA PRO A 189 -3.07 31.75 30.83
C PRO A 189 -1.96 32.66 31.39
N SER A 190 -2.26 33.93 31.71
CA SER A 190 -1.33 34.84 32.39
C SER A 190 -1.10 34.48 33.86
N GLU A 191 -2.03 33.76 34.50
CA GLU A 191 -1.90 33.26 35.87
C GLU A 191 -0.98 32.03 35.86
N LYS A 192 0.33 32.25 35.69
CA LYS A 192 1.33 31.18 35.46
C LYS A 192 1.35 30.12 36.55
N ASP A 193 1.11 30.50 37.80
CA ASP A 193 1.05 29.56 38.93
C ASP A 193 -0.13 28.60 38.81
N TRP A 194 -1.26 29.06 38.25
CA TRP A 194 -2.42 28.19 37.98
C TRP A 194 -2.05 27.18 36.90
N VAL A 195 -1.50 27.66 35.78
CA VAL A 195 -1.11 26.80 34.67
C VAL A 195 -0.08 25.76 35.11
N ALA A 196 0.94 26.15 35.86
CA ALA A 196 1.99 25.24 36.32
C ALA A 196 1.45 24.15 37.26
N ALA A 197 0.64 24.53 38.27
CA ALA A 197 0.05 23.57 39.19
C ALA A 197 -0.90 22.60 38.48
N ASP A 198 -1.79 23.13 37.63
CA ASP A 198 -2.82 22.35 36.95
C ASP A 198 -2.22 21.43 35.87
N TRP A 199 -1.13 21.85 35.23
CA TRP A 199 -0.37 21.04 34.27
C TRP A 199 0.29 19.83 34.95
N THR A 200 1.02 20.08 36.04
CA THR A 200 1.67 19.02 36.82
C THR A 200 0.66 18.03 37.38
N GLU A 201 -0.47 18.52 37.89
CA GLU A 201 -1.57 17.67 38.36
C GLU A 201 -2.13 16.80 37.23
N ALA A 202 -2.43 17.39 36.05
CA ALA A 202 -2.97 16.67 34.91
C ALA A 202 -2.05 15.54 34.41
N LEU A 203 -0.73 15.79 34.38
CA LEU A 203 0.26 14.76 34.01
C LEU A 203 0.37 13.66 35.08
N THR A 204 0.34 14.03 36.37
CA THR A 204 0.38 13.08 37.50
C THR A 204 -0.82 12.13 37.47
N ASP A 205 -1.99 12.68 37.21
CA ASP A 205 -3.24 11.92 37.09
C ASP A 205 -3.31 11.09 35.79
N LYS A 206 -2.35 11.28 34.87
CA LYS A 206 -2.36 10.73 33.50
C LYS A 206 -3.62 11.13 32.72
N ASP A 207 -4.19 12.27 33.06
CA ASP A 207 -5.37 12.82 32.38
C ASP A 207 -4.92 13.58 31.12
N HIS A 208 -4.75 12.82 30.05
CA HIS A 208 -4.30 13.36 28.77
C HIS A 208 -5.27 14.40 28.19
N ARG A 209 -6.54 14.44 28.60
CA ARG A 209 -7.52 15.44 28.15
C ARG A 209 -7.26 16.79 28.79
N ARG A 210 -7.11 16.85 30.11
CA ARG A 210 -6.75 18.10 30.81
C ARG A 210 -5.39 18.60 30.34
N ALA A 211 -4.40 17.72 30.23
CA ALA A 211 -3.07 18.10 29.74
C ALA A 211 -3.14 18.72 28.33
N SER A 212 -3.95 18.16 27.42
CA SER A 212 -4.04 18.68 26.04
C SER A 212 -4.70 20.05 25.92
N LEU A 213 -5.63 20.37 26.81
CA LEU A 213 -6.22 21.71 26.85
C LEU A 213 -5.21 22.73 27.37
N LEU A 214 -4.48 22.35 28.43
CA LEU A 214 -3.44 23.18 29.05
C LEU A 214 -2.22 23.38 28.14
N LEU A 215 -2.02 22.54 27.13
CA LEU A 215 -0.96 22.70 26.13
C LEU A 215 -0.99 24.07 25.44
N GLY A 216 -2.18 24.67 25.27
CA GLY A 216 -2.32 26.03 24.75
C GLY A 216 -1.95 27.12 25.77
N SER A 217 -1.72 26.78 27.04
CA SER A 217 -1.44 27.70 28.15
C SER A 217 -0.02 27.59 28.70
N ILE A 218 0.72 26.52 28.41
CA ILE A 218 2.12 26.38 28.85
C ILE A 218 3.03 27.49 28.27
N SER A 219 4.10 27.81 28.98
CA SER A 219 5.01 28.90 28.60
C SER A 219 6.49 28.68 28.98
N THR A 220 6.84 27.53 29.57
CA THR A 220 8.23 27.25 29.99
C THR A 220 8.84 26.06 29.24
N PRO A 221 10.19 26.03 29.08
CA PRO A 221 10.89 24.89 28.47
C PRO A 221 10.68 23.56 29.21
N GLU A 222 10.53 23.59 30.53
CA GLU A 222 10.27 22.40 31.35
C GLU A 222 8.93 21.78 30.99
N GLN A 223 7.88 22.60 30.88
CA GLN A 223 6.55 22.16 30.45
C GLN A 223 6.57 21.58 29.03
N VAL A 224 7.38 22.15 28.13
CA VAL A 224 7.58 21.63 26.77
C VAL A 224 8.25 20.24 26.79
N ALA A 225 9.25 20.04 27.65
CA ALA A 225 9.91 18.75 27.79
C ALA A 225 8.95 17.69 28.34
N GLU A 226 8.14 18.03 29.34
CA GLU A 226 7.12 17.15 29.92
C GLU A 226 6.01 16.79 28.90
N ALA A 227 5.64 17.73 28.03
CA ALA A 227 4.62 17.52 27.00
C ALA A 227 5.00 16.42 25.99
N ARG A 228 6.29 16.04 25.89
CA ARG A 228 6.74 14.91 25.06
C ARG A 228 6.15 13.57 25.52
N ALA A 229 5.78 13.45 26.80
CA ALA A 229 5.17 12.24 27.34
C ALA A 229 3.70 12.05 26.91
N LEU A 230 3.09 13.03 26.25
CA LEU A 230 1.70 12.94 25.77
C LEU A 230 1.62 12.07 24.51
N GLY A 231 0.90 10.95 24.60
CA GLY A 231 0.77 9.94 23.55
C GLY A 231 -0.41 10.13 22.57
N ARG A 232 -0.15 9.77 21.30
CA ARG A 232 -1.01 9.37 20.17
C ARG A 232 -2.21 10.23 19.70
N SER A 233 -3.01 10.87 20.56
CA SER A 233 -4.41 11.17 20.16
C SER A 233 -4.87 12.63 20.16
N LEU A 234 -4.03 13.57 20.62
CA LEU A 234 -4.48 14.91 20.99
C LEU A 234 -4.00 16.06 20.10
N VAL A 235 -3.10 15.77 19.18
CA VAL A 235 -2.28 16.79 18.50
C VAL A 235 -2.76 17.05 17.07
N THR A 236 -3.03 16.03 16.27
CA THR A 236 -3.17 16.22 14.80
C THR A 236 -4.45 16.92 14.34
N GLY A 237 -5.49 16.98 15.18
CA GLY A 237 -6.78 17.56 14.82
C GLY A 237 -6.89 19.08 15.00
N TRP A 238 -6.06 19.70 15.85
CA TRP A 238 -6.36 21.04 16.39
C TRP A 238 -5.29 22.07 15.99
N ARG A 239 -5.30 22.48 14.72
CA ARG A 239 -4.33 23.45 14.16
C ARG A 239 -4.22 24.74 14.97
N GLY A 240 -5.31 25.21 15.57
CA GLY A 240 -5.33 26.40 16.41
C GLY A 240 -4.54 26.29 17.72
N LEU A 241 -4.53 25.09 18.31
CA LEU A 241 -3.78 24.82 19.52
C LEU A 241 -2.28 24.87 19.27
N HIS A 242 -1.80 24.33 18.14
CA HIS A 242 -0.37 24.39 17.80
C HIS A 242 0.11 25.83 17.63
N THR A 243 -0.65 26.67 16.93
CA THR A 243 -0.29 28.09 16.76
C THR A 243 -0.24 28.81 18.11
N THR A 244 -1.12 28.44 19.03
CA THR A 244 -1.16 29.01 20.39
C THR A 244 0.01 28.53 21.25
N LEU A 245 0.40 27.26 21.11
CA LEU A 245 1.59 26.69 21.74
C LEU A 245 2.85 27.40 21.24
N ILE A 246 3.00 27.58 19.92
CA ILE A 246 4.13 28.26 19.28
C ILE A 246 4.27 29.70 19.81
N ASP A 247 3.17 30.44 19.90
CA ASP A 247 3.16 31.79 20.50
C ASP A 247 3.60 31.77 21.97
N GLY A 248 3.22 30.73 22.71
CA GLY A 248 3.47 30.63 24.14
C GLY A 248 4.87 30.23 24.56
N VAL A 249 5.50 29.32 23.83
CA VAL A 249 6.82 28.75 24.17
C VAL A 249 7.92 29.16 23.18
N GLY A 250 7.53 29.82 22.09
CA GLY A 250 8.41 30.21 21.00
C GLY A 250 8.59 29.12 19.93
N PRO A 251 9.01 29.51 18.71
CA PRO A 251 9.13 28.62 17.56
C PRO A 251 10.14 27.49 17.78
N SER A 252 11.31 27.78 18.36
CA SER A 252 12.35 26.76 18.57
C SER A 252 11.93 25.70 19.57
N ALA A 253 11.33 26.09 20.71
CA ALA A 253 10.89 25.11 21.72
C ALA A 253 9.70 24.28 21.20
N ALA A 254 8.80 24.89 20.42
CA ALA A 254 7.66 24.19 19.82
C ALA A 254 8.07 23.20 18.72
N ALA A 255 9.07 23.53 17.88
CA ALA A 255 9.49 22.69 16.75
C ALA A 255 9.90 21.27 17.20
N GLY A 256 10.79 21.17 18.18
CA GLY A 256 11.25 19.88 18.70
C GLY A 256 10.14 19.05 19.34
N LEU A 257 9.19 19.68 20.05
CA LEU A 257 8.02 18.99 20.60
C LEU A 257 7.10 18.48 19.49
N LEU A 258 6.78 19.32 18.50
CA LEU A 258 5.96 18.93 17.36
C LEU A 258 6.57 17.74 16.62
N LEU A 259 7.88 17.77 16.35
CA LEU A 259 8.57 16.68 15.67
C LEU A 259 8.61 15.40 16.51
N SER A 260 8.75 15.49 17.84
CA SER A 260 8.71 14.29 18.71
C SER A 260 7.39 13.53 18.62
N TRP A 261 6.28 14.21 18.31
CA TRP A 261 5.00 13.56 18.12
C TRP A 261 4.90 12.76 16.82
N LEU A 262 5.81 12.97 15.84
CA LEU A 262 5.88 12.14 14.64
C LEU A 262 6.18 10.68 14.97
N ASP A 263 6.97 10.39 15.99
CA ASP A 263 7.33 9.03 16.39
C ASP A 263 6.11 8.24 16.92
N HIS A 264 5.08 8.96 17.37
CA HIS A 264 3.84 8.40 17.92
C HIS A 264 2.70 8.35 16.89
N MET A 265 2.87 8.93 15.70
CA MET A 265 1.90 8.87 14.62
C MET A 265 2.10 7.61 13.76
N PRO A 266 1.04 6.85 13.43
CA PRO A 266 1.14 5.74 12.50
C PRO A 266 1.76 6.20 11.17
N SER A 267 2.59 5.34 10.56
CA SER A 267 3.15 5.63 9.23
C SER A 267 2.07 5.80 8.16
N THR A 268 0.85 5.30 8.40
CA THR A 268 -0.31 5.42 7.51
C THR A 268 -1.04 6.77 7.60
N ASP A 269 -0.78 7.62 8.61
CA ASP A 269 -1.42 8.94 8.74
C ASP A 269 -0.66 10.04 7.95
N SER A 270 -0.58 9.87 6.63
CA SER A 270 0.15 10.80 5.76
C SER A 270 -0.36 12.25 5.89
N ARG A 271 -1.68 12.44 6.09
CA ARG A 271 -2.32 13.77 6.19
C ARG A 271 -1.93 14.48 7.49
N GLY A 272 -1.99 13.79 8.63
CA GLY A 272 -1.59 14.35 9.94
C GLY A 272 -0.11 14.72 9.97
N ARG A 273 0.76 13.80 9.51
CA ARG A 273 2.22 14.02 9.43
C ARG A 273 2.56 15.23 8.57
N THR A 274 1.99 15.32 7.36
CA THR A 274 2.23 16.43 6.43
C THR A 274 1.78 17.76 7.02
N ALA A 275 0.61 17.80 7.68
CA ALA A 275 0.12 19.03 8.29
C ALA A 275 1.02 19.54 9.43
N LEU A 276 1.52 18.63 10.28
CA LEU A 276 2.46 18.99 11.35
C LEU A 276 3.79 19.47 10.80
N LEU A 277 4.36 18.73 9.84
CA LEU A 277 5.63 19.07 9.22
C LEU A 277 5.61 20.39 8.46
N SER A 278 4.49 20.68 7.77
CA SER A 278 4.28 21.97 7.10
C SER A 278 4.22 23.14 8.08
N LEU A 279 3.67 22.91 9.29
CA LEU A 279 3.70 23.90 10.36
C LEU A 279 5.13 24.17 10.84
N VAL A 280 5.92 23.12 11.10
CA VAL A 280 7.32 23.24 11.53
C VAL A 280 8.16 23.94 10.45
N ALA A 281 7.95 23.61 9.17
CA ALA A 281 8.62 24.25 8.04
C ALA A 281 8.33 25.76 7.90
N SER A 282 7.22 26.22 8.48
CA SER A 282 6.83 27.63 8.47
C SER A 282 7.37 28.41 9.68
N LEU A 283 8.04 27.74 10.63
CA LEU A 283 8.57 28.40 11.83
C LEU A 283 9.84 29.18 11.51
N PRO A 284 9.99 30.42 12.03
CA PRO A 284 11.21 31.19 11.88
C PRO A 284 12.34 30.66 12.80
N GLY A 285 13.59 30.93 12.44
CA GLY A 285 14.79 30.52 13.16
C GLY A 285 15.60 29.42 12.47
N ASP A 286 16.85 29.25 12.90
CA ASP A 286 17.73 28.16 12.44
C ASP A 286 17.33 26.82 13.08
N GLU A 287 16.87 26.83 14.34
CA GLU A 287 16.68 25.59 15.10
C GLU A 287 15.52 24.73 14.60
N PRO A 288 14.34 25.28 14.26
CA PRO A 288 13.30 24.49 13.59
C PRO A 288 13.76 23.85 12.28
N PHE A 289 14.65 24.52 11.53
CA PHE A 289 15.20 24.01 10.29
C PHE A 289 16.20 22.87 10.55
N LYS A 290 17.09 23.02 11.55
CA LYS A 290 18.01 21.95 11.97
C LYS A 290 17.28 20.74 12.52
N ASP A 291 16.18 20.95 13.26
CA ASP A 291 15.36 19.85 13.75
C ASP A 291 14.73 19.08 12.58
N LEU A 292 14.24 19.77 11.54
CA LEU A 292 13.77 19.12 10.30
C LEU A 292 14.89 18.33 9.60
N ILE A 293 16.12 18.87 9.51
CA ILE A 293 17.26 18.12 8.96
C ILE A 293 17.50 16.85 9.77
N SER A 294 17.45 16.94 11.09
CA SER A 294 17.70 15.81 12.00
C SER A 294 16.64 14.70 11.82
N SER A 295 15.40 15.08 11.51
CA SER A 295 14.29 14.17 11.23
C SER A 295 14.24 13.62 9.80
N TYR A 296 15.26 13.82 8.95
CA TYR A 296 15.24 13.45 7.52
C TYR A 296 14.91 11.98 7.21
N GLY A 297 14.98 11.08 8.20
CA GLY A 297 14.64 9.66 8.03
C GLY A 297 13.15 9.41 7.80
N ASP A 298 12.29 10.39 8.12
CA ASP A 298 10.87 10.32 7.79
C ASP A 298 10.61 10.73 6.34
N ARG A 299 9.85 9.90 5.62
CA ARG A 299 9.55 10.10 4.19
C ARG A 299 8.84 11.42 3.86
N HIS A 300 8.13 12.03 4.81
CA HIS A 300 7.40 13.29 4.61
C HIS A 300 8.26 14.52 4.93
N VAL A 301 9.37 14.39 5.67
CA VAL A 301 10.25 15.51 6.06
C VAL A 301 10.90 16.19 4.86
N ARG A 302 11.21 15.43 3.80
CA ARG A 302 11.75 16.00 2.54
C ARG A 302 10.86 17.13 2.02
N SER A 303 9.54 16.96 2.07
CA SER A 303 8.58 17.96 1.64
C SER A 303 8.66 19.23 2.47
N ALA A 304 8.81 19.07 3.78
CA ALA A 304 8.88 20.16 4.73
C ALA A 304 10.16 20.96 4.60
N LEU A 305 11.30 20.29 4.39
CA LEU A 305 12.58 20.97 4.14
C LEU A 305 12.53 21.82 2.87
N ILE A 306 11.93 21.31 1.79
CA ILE A 306 11.80 22.07 0.54
C ILE A 306 10.86 23.27 0.72
N GLN A 307 9.73 23.07 1.42
CA GLN A 307 8.85 24.18 1.81
C GLN A 307 9.61 25.24 2.62
N ALA A 308 10.32 24.86 3.67
CA ALA A 308 11.09 25.77 4.50
C ALA A 308 12.17 26.51 3.70
N SER A 309 12.77 25.83 2.72
CA SER A 309 13.80 26.39 1.85
C SER A 309 13.29 27.47 0.91
N ARG A 310 12.02 27.41 0.51
CA ARG A 310 11.39 28.46 -0.32
C ARG A 310 11.25 29.79 0.45
N SER A 311 11.04 29.72 1.76
CA SER A 311 10.85 30.90 2.61
C SER A 311 12.14 31.65 2.89
N ASP A 312 13.27 30.95 2.98
CA ASP A 312 14.61 31.52 3.21
C ASP A 312 15.69 30.65 2.53
N PRO A 313 15.95 30.85 1.21
CA PRO A 313 16.88 30.02 0.45
C PRO A 313 18.33 30.11 0.94
N GLU A 314 18.77 31.28 1.42
CA GLU A 314 20.14 31.48 1.91
C GLU A 314 20.38 30.70 3.21
N ARG A 315 19.43 30.77 4.15
CA ARG A 315 19.47 29.95 5.37
C ARG A 315 19.46 28.48 5.03
N ALA A 316 18.59 28.06 4.13
CA ALA A 316 18.46 26.67 3.75
C ALA A 316 19.75 26.13 3.11
N ALA A 317 20.36 26.87 2.19
CA ALA A 317 21.64 26.50 1.60
C ALA A 317 22.73 26.33 2.67
N ARG A 318 22.85 27.32 3.58
CA ARG A 318 23.82 27.28 4.69
C ARG A 318 23.59 26.09 5.62
N LEU A 319 22.36 25.84 6.06
CA LEU A 319 22.04 24.80 7.04
C LEU A 319 22.07 23.40 6.44
N LEU A 320 21.60 23.21 5.20
CA LEU A 320 21.66 21.92 4.52
C LEU A 320 23.11 21.51 4.21
N ALA A 321 23.97 22.46 3.80
CA ALA A 321 25.39 22.20 3.57
C ALA A 321 26.14 21.85 4.88
N ALA A 322 25.68 22.37 6.02
CA ALA A 322 26.25 22.11 7.34
C ALA A 322 25.66 20.87 8.04
N ALA A 323 24.80 20.10 7.37
CA ALA A 323 24.18 18.90 7.95
C ALA A 323 25.23 17.79 8.22
N ASP A 324 24.97 16.92 9.20
CA ASP A 324 25.85 15.79 9.52
C ASP A 324 26.05 14.82 8.34
N SER A 325 27.26 14.28 8.18
CA SER A 325 27.63 13.36 7.09
C SER A 325 26.72 12.12 6.98
N THR A 326 26.20 11.60 8.09
CA THR A 326 25.26 10.47 8.13
C THR A 326 23.88 10.84 7.58
N ILE A 327 23.49 12.11 7.66
CA ILE A 327 22.26 12.63 7.08
C ILE A 327 22.49 12.95 5.60
N GLN A 328 23.64 13.54 5.27
CA GLN A 328 24.00 13.85 3.88
C GLN A 328 24.07 12.60 2.99
N SER A 329 24.47 11.46 3.54
CA SER A 329 24.52 10.18 2.82
C SER A 329 23.14 9.53 2.62
N ARG A 330 22.07 10.07 3.22
CA ARG A 330 20.71 9.51 3.06
C ARG A 330 20.17 9.73 1.65
N PRO A 331 19.42 8.77 1.10
CA PRO A 331 18.83 8.88 -0.23
C PRO A 331 18.03 10.19 -0.42
N GLY A 332 18.25 10.85 -1.55
CA GLY A 332 17.56 12.09 -1.91
C GLY A 332 18.05 13.36 -1.22
N PHE A 333 18.92 13.30 -0.19
CA PHE A 333 19.37 14.50 0.52
C PHE A 333 20.16 15.43 -0.41
N ALA A 334 21.08 14.86 -1.20
CA ALA A 334 21.82 15.60 -2.22
C ALA A 334 20.91 16.26 -3.26
N ALA A 335 19.75 15.67 -3.58
CA ALA A 335 18.78 16.28 -4.49
C ALA A 335 18.08 17.49 -3.85
N VAL A 336 17.76 17.43 -2.55
CA VAL A 336 17.24 18.58 -1.79
C VAL A 336 18.26 19.71 -1.76
N LEU A 337 19.52 19.40 -1.41
CA LEU A 337 20.61 20.38 -1.39
C LEU A 337 20.82 21.04 -2.75
N ARG A 338 20.85 20.24 -3.84
CA ARG A 338 20.95 20.76 -5.21
C ARG A 338 19.78 21.65 -5.60
N ARG A 339 18.56 21.33 -5.16
CA ARG A 339 17.37 22.15 -5.45
C ARG A 339 17.45 23.54 -4.81
N VAL A 340 18.01 23.60 -3.60
CA VAL A 340 18.16 24.85 -2.85
C VAL A 340 19.38 25.66 -3.33
N SER A 341 20.42 24.98 -3.83
CA SER A 341 21.71 25.59 -4.18
C SER A 341 21.91 25.81 -5.69
N GLY A 342 21.00 25.34 -6.54
CA GLY A 342 21.16 25.34 -8.00
C GLY A 342 21.01 26.74 -8.64
N PRO A 343 21.73 27.03 -9.74
CA PRO A 343 21.65 28.31 -10.42
C PRO A 343 20.25 28.57 -11.02
N ALA A 344 19.79 29.80 -10.90
CA ALA A 344 18.61 30.30 -11.58
C ALA A 344 18.90 30.53 -13.08
N SER A 345 18.13 29.83 -13.93
CA SER A 345 17.92 30.02 -15.38
C SER A 345 18.40 28.85 -16.25
N VAL A 346 17.42 28.06 -16.70
CA VAL A 346 17.55 26.96 -17.68
C VAL A 346 16.69 27.25 -18.92
N ALA A 347 16.12 28.46 -19.03
CA ALA A 347 15.07 28.79 -19.99
C ALA A 347 15.47 28.52 -21.44
N ASP A 348 16.71 28.84 -21.82
CA ASP A 348 17.20 28.71 -23.20
C ASP A 348 17.51 27.26 -23.62
N ALA A 349 17.56 26.33 -22.66
CA ALA A 349 17.89 24.92 -22.91
C ALA A 349 16.66 23.99 -22.88
N LEU A 350 15.46 24.51 -22.56
CA LEU A 350 14.25 23.72 -22.47
C LEU A 350 13.76 23.25 -23.86
N PRO A 351 13.15 22.04 -23.95
CA PRO A 351 12.41 21.64 -25.14
C PRO A 351 11.35 22.69 -25.49
N ALA A 352 11.14 22.98 -26.78
CA ALA A 352 10.24 24.03 -27.24
C ALA A 352 8.84 23.97 -26.59
N LEU A 353 8.31 22.76 -26.41
CA LEU A 353 7.01 22.52 -25.77
C LEU A 353 6.99 22.92 -24.27
N LEU A 354 8.09 22.76 -23.54
CA LEU A 354 8.21 23.18 -22.14
C LEU A 354 8.64 24.65 -21.99
N ALA A 355 9.32 25.20 -23.01
CA ALA A 355 9.72 26.61 -23.05
C ALA A 355 8.51 27.55 -23.29
N ASP A 356 7.61 27.19 -24.22
CA ASP A 356 6.39 27.94 -24.53
C ASP A 356 5.15 27.02 -24.60
N PRO A 357 4.62 26.60 -23.43
CA PRO A 357 3.58 25.58 -23.37
C PRO A 357 2.24 26.10 -23.91
N PRO A 358 1.62 25.44 -24.90
CA PRO A 358 0.41 25.93 -25.55
C PRO A 358 -0.78 26.02 -24.59
N TRP A 359 -0.86 25.16 -23.55
CA TRP A 359 -1.93 25.21 -22.54
C TRP A 359 -1.93 26.49 -21.68
N LYS A 360 -0.82 27.22 -21.61
CA LYS A 360 -0.73 28.51 -20.91
C LYS A 360 -1.22 29.68 -21.75
N ARG A 361 -1.37 29.51 -23.06
CA ARG A 361 -1.84 30.54 -23.98
C ARG A 361 -3.36 30.76 -23.84
N PRO A 362 -3.87 31.94 -24.23
CA PRO A 362 -5.31 32.17 -24.35
C PRO A 362 -5.97 31.11 -25.23
N LYS A 363 -7.23 30.74 -24.95
CA LYS A 363 -7.93 29.63 -25.64
C LYS A 363 -7.90 29.75 -27.18
N ALA A 364 -7.93 30.98 -27.71
CA ALA A 364 -7.89 31.25 -29.15
C ALA A 364 -6.56 30.85 -29.81
N ASP A 365 -5.47 30.76 -29.05
CA ASP A 365 -4.09 30.60 -29.56
C ASP A 365 -3.48 29.23 -29.21
N ARG A 366 -4.29 28.30 -28.68
CA ARG A 366 -3.85 26.99 -28.18
C ARG A 366 -3.49 25.97 -29.27
N GLY A 367 -3.79 26.26 -30.53
CA GLY A 367 -3.62 25.33 -31.63
C GLY A 367 -4.64 24.16 -31.60
N PRO A 368 -4.68 23.33 -32.66
CA PRO A 368 -5.67 22.25 -32.80
C PRO A 368 -5.35 20.99 -31.98
N ASP A 369 -4.11 20.84 -31.51
CA ASP A 369 -3.61 19.59 -30.92
C ASP A 369 -4.01 19.37 -29.45
N LEU A 370 -4.59 20.40 -28.80
CA LEU A 370 -5.05 20.31 -27.42
C LEU A 370 -6.53 19.89 -27.33
N PRO A 371 -6.90 19.06 -26.34
CA PRO A 371 -8.30 18.68 -26.15
C PRO A 371 -9.15 19.90 -25.76
N GLU A 372 -10.45 19.86 -26.10
CA GLU A 372 -11.40 20.95 -25.80
C GLU A 372 -11.44 21.31 -24.30
N ARG A 373 -11.27 20.29 -23.44
CA ARG A 373 -11.11 20.41 -22.00
C ARG A 373 -9.74 19.88 -21.59
N LEU A 374 -8.90 20.77 -21.06
CA LEU A 374 -7.60 20.40 -20.53
C LEU A 374 -7.73 19.59 -19.23
N PRO A 375 -6.80 18.65 -18.97
CA PRO A 375 -6.67 18.03 -17.66
C PRO A 375 -6.45 19.09 -16.57
N VAL A 376 -7.07 18.89 -15.40
CA VAL A 376 -6.83 19.72 -14.22
C VAL A 376 -5.81 19.00 -13.34
N LEU A 377 -4.59 19.54 -13.28
CA LEU A 377 -3.55 19.05 -12.40
C LEU A 377 -3.90 19.37 -10.93
N PRO A 378 -4.00 18.37 -10.05
CA PRO A 378 -4.27 18.60 -8.63
C PRO A 378 -3.15 19.36 -7.91
N ASP A 379 -3.50 19.96 -6.77
CA ASP A 379 -2.55 20.69 -5.92
C ASP A 379 -1.50 19.78 -5.27
N TRP A 380 -1.76 18.47 -5.15
CA TRP A 380 -0.77 17.51 -4.66
C TRP A 380 0.41 17.29 -5.63
N ILE A 381 0.26 17.68 -6.90
CA ILE A 381 1.37 17.77 -7.86
C ILE A 381 2.12 19.07 -7.58
N ASP A 382 2.92 19.11 -6.52
CA ASP A 382 3.85 20.22 -6.27
C ASP A 382 5.21 19.87 -6.88
N PRO A 383 5.69 20.60 -7.90
CA PRO A 383 6.99 20.37 -8.51
C PRO A 383 8.14 20.32 -7.51
N ALA A 384 8.05 21.03 -6.37
CA ALA A 384 9.04 20.94 -5.29
C ALA A 384 9.26 19.52 -4.80
N LEU A 385 8.19 18.75 -4.75
CA LEU A 385 8.14 17.45 -4.11
C LEU A 385 8.48 16.32 -5.07
N LEU A 386 8.56 16.62 -6.36
CA LEU A 386 8.93 15.68 -7.41
C LEU A 386 10.45 15.65 -7.59
N PRO A 387 11.00 14.50 -8.01
CA PRO A 387 12.40 14.37 -8.42
C PRO A 387 12.81 15.43 -9.44
N LEU A 388 14.08 15.82 -9.37
CA LEU A 388 14.67 16.72 -10.35
C LEU A 388 14.90 15.94 -11.64
N VAL A 389 14.51 16.51 -12.77
CA VAL A 389 14.69 15.89 -14.09
C VAL A 389 15.75 16.64 -14.88
N ARG A 390 16.76 15.93 -15.37
CA ARG A 390 17.83 16.51 -16.19
C ARG A 390 17.50 16.48 -17.67
N LEU A 391 17.98 17.50 -18.39
CA LEU A 391 18.06 17.51 -19.84
C LEU A 391 19.18 16.57 -20.28
N ARG A 392 18.89 15.66 -21.21
CA ARG A 392 19.85 14.66 -21.70
C ARG A 392 21.10 15.30 -22.31
N ALA A 393 20.92 16.40 -23.06
CA ALA A 393 22.00 17.05 -23.80
C ALA A 393 22.97 17.87 -22.93
N SER A 394 22.49 18.47 -21.84
CA SER A 394 23.27 19.43 -21.04
C SER A 394 23.42 19.05 -19.57
N SER A 395 22.71 18.00 -19.11
CA SER A 395 22.57 17.63 -17.70
C SER A 395 22.02 18.75 -16.79
N LEU A 396 21.52 19.85 -17.37
CA LEU A 396 20.84 20.92 -16.63
C LEU A 396 19.50 20.40 -16.10
N VAL A 397 19.09 20.87 -14.93
CA VAL A 397 17.88 20.41 -14.25
C VAL A 397 16.67 21.27 -14.62
N LEU A 398 15.52 20.66 -14.86
CA LEU A 398 14.26 21.37 -15.10
C LEU A 398 13.88 22.27 -13.91
N PRO A 399 13.49 23.54 -14.13
CA PRO A 399 12.92 24.38 -13.09
C PRO A 399 11.53 23.87 -12.66
N ASP A 400 11.06 24.27 -11.46
CA ASP A 400 9.75 23.89 -10.91
C ASP A 400 8.60 24.13 -11.90
N SER A 401 8.62 25.24 -12.63
CA SER A 401 7.61 25.57 -13.63
C SER A 401 7.56 24.54 -14.77
N ALA A 402 8.73 24.19 -15.32
CA ALA A 402 8.84 23.19 -16.39
C ALA A 402 8.52 21.78 -15.89
N ALA A 403 8.83 21.44 -14.64
CA ALA A 403 8.43 20.16 -14.04
C ALA A 403 6.90 20.06 -13.87
N ARG A 404 6.20 21.17 -13.55
CA ARG A 404 4.72 21.20 -13.57
C ARG A 404 4.17 20.98 -14.98
N ASP A 405 4.79 21.62 -15.97
CA ASP A 405 4.42 21.49 -17.38
C ASP A 405 4.69 20.07 -17.91
N LEU A 406 5.76 19.42 -17.45
CA LEU A 406 6.03 18.01 -17.73
C LEU A 406 4.90 17.11 -17.22
N ALA A 407 4.40 17.35 -16.01
CA ALA A 407 3.23 16.63 -15.49
C ALA A 407 1.96 16.89 -16.33
N MET A 408 1.80 18.09 -16.92
CA MET A 408 0.72 18.37 -17.87
C MET A 408 0.87 17.55 -19.16
N VAL A 409 2.08 17.44 -19.71
CA VAL A 409 2.35 16.57 -20.88
C VAL A 409 1.91 15.13 -20.60
N PHE A 410 2.23 14.61 -19.41
CA PHE A 410 1.83 13.26 -19.02
C PHE A 410 0.32 13.12 -18.80
N ALA A 411 -0.34 14.14 -18.25
CA ALA A 411 -1.79 14.17 -18.11
C ALA A 411 -2.53 14.26 -19.46
N LEU A 412 -1.90 14.86 -20.48
CA LEU A 412 -2.41 14.87 -21.86
C LEU A 412 -2.21 13.52 -22.56
N GLY A 413 -1.31 12.67 -22.05
CA GLY A 413 -1.08 11.30 -22.49
C GLY A 413 0.03 11.18 -23.54
N ARG A 414 0.50 9.94 -23.74
CA ARG A 414 1.61 9.62 -24.65
C ARG A 414 1.36 9.98 -26.12
N ASP A 415 0.09 9.99 -26.53
CA ASP A 415 -0.33 10.27 -27.91
C ASP A 415 -0.42 11.79 -28.19
N PHE A 416 -0.19 12.63 -27.18
CA PHE A 416 -0.16 14.08 -27.34
C PHE A 416 1.03 14.52 -28.21
N PRO A 417 0.82 15.36 -29.26
CA PRO A 417 1.89 15.86 -30.09
C PRO A 417 3.00 16.55 -29.28
N GLY A 418 4.23 16.04 -29.42
CA GLY A 418 5.41 16.53 -28.69
C GLY A 418 5.72 15.81 -27.37
N ALA A 419 4.87 14.88 -26.90
CA ALA A 419 5.16 14.08 -25.71
C ALA A 419 6.44 13.23 -25.88
N THR A 420 6.59 12.56 -27.01
CA THR A 420 7.82 11.81 -27.36
C THR A 420 9.04 12.71 -27.43
N THR A 421 8.94 13.88 -28.05
CA THR A 421 10.04 14.84 -28.16
C THR A 421 10.49 15.35 -26.79
N VAL A 422 9.56 15.62 -25.87
CA VAL A 422 9.89 16.00 -24.49
C VAL A 422 10.59 14.85 -23.77
N ARG A 423 10.10 13.61 -23.92
CA ARG A 423 10.75 12.43 -23.34
C ARG A 423 12.19 12.27 -23.83
N GLU A 424 12.42 12.33 -25.14
CA GLU A 424 13.75 12.15 -25.74
C GLU A 424 14.77 13.20 -25.29
N ALA A 425 14.30 14.42 -24.98
CA ALA A 425 15.15 15.51 -24.51
C ALA A 425 15.55 15.39 -23.02
N LEU A 426 14.93 14.50 -22.26
CA LEU A 426 15.12 14.33 -20.82
C LEU A 426 15.83 13.01 -20.50
N ASP A 427 16.47 12.94 -19.34
CA ASP A 427 17.14 11.75 -18.82
C ASP A 427 16.12 10.65 -18.45
N ASP A 428 16.32 9.43 -18.94
CA ASP A 428 15.35 8.33 -18.80
C ASP A 428 15.19 7.87 -17.33
N ASP A 429 16.29 7.81 -16.58
CA ASP A 429 16.27 7.40 -15.17
C ASP A 429 15.54 8.43 -14.32
N ASP A 430 15.81 9.72 -14.56
CA ASP A 430 15.11 10.80 -13.87
C ASP A 430 13.61 10.82 -14.20
N LEU A 431 13.23 10.55 -15.46
CA LEU A 431 11.84 10.45 -15.89
C LEU A 431 11.10 9.28 -15.21
N THR A 432 11.78 8.15 -15.07
CA THR A 432 11.26 6.95 -14.40
C THR A 432 10.96 7.24 -12.92
N GLU A 433 11.93 7.85 -12.21
CA GLU A 433 11.73 8.24 -10.81
C GLU A 433 10.68 9.36 -10.67
N PHE A 434 10.59 10.29 -11.63
CA PHE A 434 9.54 11.31 -11.65
C PHE A 434 8.15 10.70 -11.78
N ALA A 435 7.97 9.72 -12.68
CA ALA A 435 6.72 8.98 -12.84
C ALA A 435 6.37 8.19 -11.56
N TRP A 436 7.35 7.54 -10.94
CA TRP A 436 7.15 6.85 -9.67
C TRP A 436 6.71 7.80 -8.55
N ALA A 437 7.33 8.98 -8.45
CA ALA A 437 6.95 9.98 -7.46
C ALA A 437 5.54 10.53 -7.69
N LEU A 438 5.11 10.72 -8.94
CA LEU A 438 3.72 11.07 -9.26
C LEU A 438 2.75 9.98 -8.77
N PHE A 439 3.10 8.71 -8.97
CA PHE A 439 2.32 7.58 -8.47
C PHE A 439 2.21 7.55 -6.95
N GLU A 440 3.30 7.73 -6.21
CA GLU A 440 3.26 7.78 -4.75
C GLU A 440 2.39 8.93 -4.24
N ARG A 441 2.50 10.10 -4.85
CA ARG A 441 1.70 11.28 -4.48
C ARG A 441 0.22 11.07 -4.79
N TRP A 442 -0.09 10.47 -5.94
CA TRP A 442 -1.46 10.12 -6.30
C TRP A 442 -2.06 9.11 -5.31
N ASP A 443 -1.32 8.06 -4.95
CA ASP A 443 -1.78 7.06 -3.98
C ASP A 443 -1.97 7.65 -2.57
N ASP A 444 -1.02 8.49 -2.11
CA ASP A 444 -1.11 9.24 -0.84
C ASP A 444 -2.30 10.22 -0.83
N ALA A 445 -2.66 10.79 -1.98
CA ALA A 445 -3.83 11.66 -2.15
C ALA A 445 -5.16 10.89 -2.25
N GLY A 446 -5.15 9.56 -2.03
CA GLY A 446 -6.34 8.70 -2.06
C GLY A 446 -6.59 8.04 -3.42
N ALA A 447 -5.73 8.29 -4.41
CA ALA A 447 -5.76 7.74 -5.76
C ALA A 447 -7.12 7.90 -6.46
N GLU A 448 -7.50 9.18 -6.61
CA GLU A 448 -8.72 9.59 -7.28
C GLU A 448 -8.77 9.11 -8.73
N GLY A 449 -9.92 8.57 -9.15
CA GLY A 449 -10.10 7.97 -10.48
C GLY A 449 -9.94 8.95 -11.65
N ARG A 450 -10.13 10.26 -11.45
CA ARG A 450 -9.91 11.28 -12.51
C ARG A 450 -8.44 11.42 -12.90
N GLN A 451 -7.53 11.01 -12.02
CA GLN A 451 -6.09 11.13 -12.21
C GLN A 451 -5.45 9.77 -12.58
N ARG A 452 -6.24 8.88 -13.19
CA ARG A 452 -5.78 7.53 -13.59
C ARG A 452 -4.61 7.55 -14.57
N TRP A 453 -4.42 8.64 -15.32
CA TRP A 453 -3.28 8.85 -16.23
C TRP A 453 -1.91 8.67 -15.56
N VAL A 454 -1.84 8.80 -14.23
CA VAL A 454 -0.61 8.52 -13.45
C VAL A 454 -0.17 7.06 -13.59
N LEU A 455 -1.11 6.11 -13.64
CA LEU A 455 -0.80 4.70 -13.90
C LEU A 455 -0.32 4.49 -15.34
N ASP A 456 -0.96 5.14 -16.31
CA ASP A 456 -0.57 5.06 -17.73
C ASP A 456 0.85 5.64 -17.93
N THR A 457 1.21 6.66 -17.14
CA THR A 457 2.57 7.24 -17.12
C THR A 457 3.61 6.23 -16.62
N LEU A 458 3.27 5.39 -15.62
CA LEU A 458 4.15 4.30 -15.18
C LEU A 458 4.31 3.22 -16.26
N GLY A 459 3.25 2.90 -17.01
CA GLY A 459 3.35 1.96 -18.13
C GLY A 459 4.28 2.47 -19.23
N TRP A 460 4.23 3.77 -19.52
CA TRP A 460 5.01 4.39 -20.58
C TRP A 460 6.48 4.64 -20.22
N LEU A 461 6.76 5.05 -18.98
CA LEU A 461 8.10 5.47 -18.52
C LEU A 461 8.76 4.46 -17.58
N GLY A 462 8.03 3.46 -17.11
CA GLY A 462 8.53 2.50 -16.13
C GLY A 462 9.55 1.53 -16.70
N ASP A 463 10.34 0.96 -15.80
CA ASP A 463 11.41 0.01 -16.04
C ASP A 463 11.27 -1.23 -15.12
N ASP A 464 12.31 -2.07 -15.09
CA ASP A 464 12.33 -3.26 -14.22
C ASP A 464 12.24 -2.91 -12.72
N GLU A 465 12.80 -1.77 -12.30
CA GLU A 465 12.69 -1.33 -10.90
C GLU A 465 11.28 -0.87 -10.57
N THR A 466 10.65 -0.11 -11.48
CA THR A 466 9.23 0.26 -11.38
C THR A 466 8.35 -0.97 -11.21
N ALA A 467 8.58 -2.02 -12.02
CA ALA A 467 7.87 -3.28 -11.90
C ALA A 467 8.08 -3.98 -10.54
N ARG A 468 9.32 -4.02 -10.04
CA ARG A 468 9.65 -4.56 -8.70
C ARG A 468 8.97 -3.78 -7.58
N ARG A 469 8.93 -2.45 -7.66
CA ARG A 469 8.29 -1.59 -6.65
C ARG A 469 6.76 -1.65 -6.70
N LEU A 470 6.18 -1.80 -7.89
CA LEU A 470 4.72 -1.84 -8.09
C LEU A 470 4.12 -3.17 -7.61
N THR A 471 4.81 -4.29 -7.82
CA THR A 471 4.30 -5.64 -7.57
C THR A 471 3.79 -5.87 -6.13
N PRO A 472 4.51 -5.46 -5.07
CA PRO A 472 3.99 -5.52 -3.70
C PRO A 472 2.65 -4.78 -3.53
N ARG A 473 2.48 -3.61 -4.16
CA ARG A 473 1.21 -2.84 -4.09
C ARG A 473 0.05 -3.60 -4.72
N LEU A 474 0.29 -4.28 -5.85
CA LEU A 474 -0.72 -5.10 -6.52
C LEU A 474 -1.21 -6.25 -5.62
N LEU A 475 -0.32 -6.80 -4.81
CA LEU A 475 -0.62 -7.89 -3.88
C LEU A 475 -1.31 -7.41 -2.59
N GLU A 476 -1.20 -6.12 -2.24
CA GLU A 476 -1.85 -5.51 -1.07
C GLU A 476 -3.28 -5.04 -1.38
N TRP A 477 -3.47 -4.35 -2.50
CA TRP A 477 -4.74 -3.69 -2.86
C TRP A 477 -6.01 -4.56 -2.81
N PRO A 478 -6.00 -5.85 -3.21
CA PRO A 478 -7.20 -6.69 -3.08
C PRO A 478 -7.65 -6.85 -1.63
N GLY A 479 -6.74 -6.81 -0.65
CA GLY A 479 -7.06 -6.86 0.77
C GLY A 479 -7.67 -5.56 1.30
N GLU A 480 -7.47 -4.45 0.58
CA GLU A 480 -8.00 -3.12 0.89
C GLU A 480 -9.29 -2.81 0.10
N SER A 481 -9.92 -3.83 -0.51
CA SER A 481 -11.08 -3.68 -1.41
C SER A 481 -10.80 -2.86 -2.68
N ARG A 482 -9.55 -2.79 -3.14
CA ARG A 482 -9.10 -2.03 -4.32
C ARG A 482 -8.81 -2.94 -5.53
N HIS A 483 -9.66 -3.91 -5.80
CA HIS A 483 -9.45 -4.93 -6.84
C HIS A 483 -9.20 -4.36 -8.24
N ALA A 484 -9.99 -3.36 -8.67
CA ALA A 484 -9.84 -2.75 -9.99
C ALA A 484 -8.47 -2.08 -10.19
N ARG A 485 -7.92 -1.51 -9.11
CA ARG A 485 -6.59 -0.88 -9.13
C ARG A 485 -5.48 -1.93 -9.29
N ALA A 486 -5.61 -3.06 -8.60
CA ALA A 486 -4.68 -4.18 -8.75
C ALA A 486 -4.68 -4.75 -10.16
N VAL A 487 -5.85 -4.88 -10.79
CA VAL A 487 -5.94 -5.32 -12.20
C VAL A 487 -5.30 -4.30 -13.14
N ALA A 488 -5.57 -3.00 -12.96
CA ALA A 488 -4.94 -1.94 -13.77
C ALA A 488 -3.41 -1.91 -13.61
N GLY A 489 -2.88 -2.22 -12.42
CA GLY A 489 -1.44 -2.33 -12.24
C GLY A 489 -0.81 -3.54 -12.94
N LEU A 490 -1.58 -4.59 -13.25
CA LEU A 490 -1.10 -5.68 -14.12
C LEU A 490 -1.01 -5.24 -15.59
N ASP A 491 -1.86 -4.31 -16.03
CA ASP A 491 -1.72 -3.70 -17.37
C ASP A 491 -0.38 -2.97 -17.48
N ILE A 492 0.01 -2.23 -16.43
CA ILE A 492 1.29 -1.52 -16.38
C ILE A 492 2.48 -2.49 -16.50
N LEU A 493 2.47 -3.62 -15.79
CA LEU A 493 3.55 -4.62 -15.90
C LEU A 493 3.63 -5.21 -17.32
N ALA A 494 2.49 -5.42 -17.98
CA ALA A 494 2.45 -5.89 -19.36
C ALA A 494 2.93 -4.81 -20.36
N GLU A 495 2.59 -3.54 -20.11
CA GLU A 495 2.94 -2.40 -20.95
C GLU A 495 4.44 -2.04 -20.89
N ILE A 496 5.06 -2.10 -19.71
CA ILE A 496 6.51 -1.93 -19.55
C ILE A 496 7.25 -2.94 -20.43
N GLY A 497 6.76 -4.19 -20.50
CA GLY A 497 7.14 -5.18 -21.51
C GLY A 497 8.59 -5.70 -21.42
N THR A 498 9.39 -5.24 -20.46
CA THR A 498 10.73 -5.74 -20.19
C THR A 498 10.70 -7.15 -19.60
N GLU A 499 11.81 -7.89 -19.71
CA GLU A 499 11.90 -9.24 -19.18
C GLU A 499 11.67 -9.27 -17.65
N GLY A 500 12.20 -8.29 -16.92
CA GLY A 500 11.96 -8.16 -15.48
C GLY A 500 10.51 -7.81 -15.11
N ALA A 501 9.82 -6.97 -15.90
CA ALA A 501 8.41 -6.67 -15.69
C ALA A 501 7.51 -7.88 -15.97
N LEU A 502 7.78 -8.62 -17.05
CA LEU A 502 7.07 -9.85 -17.37
C LEU A 502 7.32 -10.95 -16.33
N GLN A 503 8.53 -11.04 -15.76
CA GLN A 503 8.81 -11.91 -14.62
C GLN A 503 7.93 -11.57 -13.41
N GLN A 504 7.75 -10.28 -13.10
CA GLN A 504 6.85 -9.87 -12.01
C GLN A 504 5.39 -10.22 -12.32
N LEU A 505 4.93 -9.98 -13.56
CA LEU A 505 3.57 -10.33 -13.99
C LEU A 505 3.32 -11.84 -13.86
N ASN A 506 4.27 -12.67 -14.32
CA ASN A 506 4.19 -14.12 -14.22
C ASN A 506 4.19 -14.58 -12.74
N ARG A 507 5.00 -13.95 -11.88
CA ARG A 507 4.99 -14.21 -10.44
C ARG A 507 3.61 -13.97 -9.81
N VAL A 508 2.90 -12.90 -10.21
CA VAL A 508 1.54 -12.64 -9.74
C VAL A 508 0.56 -13.71 -10.26
N ALA A 509 0.68 -14.10 -11.53
CA ALA A 509 -0.14 -15.14 -12.17
C ALA A 509 0.00 -16.52 -11.48
N GLU A 510 1.15 -16.81 -10.91
CA GLU A 510 1.40 -18.08 -10.21
C GLU A 510 1.06 -18.01 -8.72
N ARG A 511 1.42 -16.90 -8.05
CA ARG A 511 1.54 -16.87 -6.59
C ARG A 511 0.49 -16.01 -5.87
N SER A 512 -0.33 -15.25 -6.59
CA SER A 512 -1.31 -14.37 -5.94
C SER A 512 -2.34 -15.17 -5.15
N LYS A 513 -2.44 -14.94 -3.83
CA LYS A 513 -3.49 -15.56 -2.97
C LYS A 513 -4.92 -15.16 -3.36
N PHE A 514 -5.09 -14.07 -4.11
CA PHE A 514 -6.38 -13.57 -4.56
C PHE A 514 -6.75 -14.14 -5.92
N LYS A 515 -7.77 -15.00 -5.98
CA LYS A 515 -8.20 -15.72 -7.19
C LYS A 515 -8.47 -14.79 -8.38
N GLY A 516 -9.18 -13.69 -8.17
CA GLY A 516 -9.49 -12.72 -9.24
C GLY A 516 -8.25 -12.06 -9.83
N LEU A 517 -7.31 -11.62 -8.98
CA LEU A 517 -6.05 -11.03 -9.44
C LEU A 517 -5.17 -12.06 -10.17
N ARG A 518 -5.13 -13.29 -9.66
CA ARG A 518 -4.38 -14.39 -10.28
C ARG A 518 -4.89 -14.69 -11.69
N SER A 519 -6.21 -14.81 -11.85
CA SER A 519 -6.84 -15.08 -13.15
C SER A 519 -6.61 -13.93 -14.14
N ALA A 520 -6.74 -12.67 -13.69
CA ALA A 520 -6.43 -11.51 -14.52
C ALA A 520 -4.95 -11.49 -14.98
N ALA A 521 -4.02 -11.82 -14.09
CA ALA A 521 -2.60 -11.91 -14.44
C ALA A 521 -2.33 -13.04 -15.44
N GLN A 522 -2.95 -14.21 -15.27
CA GLN A 522 -2.84 -15.34 -16.20
C GLN A 522 -3.34 -14.97 -17.60
N GLN A 523 -4.48 -14.26 -17.69
CA GLN A 523 -5.00 -13.76 -18.98
C GLN A 523 -4.02 -12.80 -19.66
N LYS A 524 -3.39 -11.91 -18.90
CA LYS A 524 -2.38 -10.97 -19.45
C LYS A 524 -1.10 -11.69 -19.89
N VAL A 525 -0.60 -12.66 -19.10
CA VAL A 525 0.53 -13.51 -19.51
C VAL A 525 0.21 -14.24 -20.81
N ALA A 526 -1.00 -14.79 -20.95
CA ALA A 526 -1.43 -15.45 -22.19
C ALA A 526 -1.50 -14.48 -23.38
N ALA A 527 -2.01 -13.27 -23.19
CA ALA A 527 -2.06 -12.25 -24.23
C ALA A 527 -0.66 -11.78 -24.66
N VAL A 528 0.25 -11.55 -23.71
CA VAL A 528 1.65 -11.20 -24.01
C VAL A 528 2.35 -12.36 -24.74
N ALA A 529 2.16 -13.60 -24.28
CA ALA A 529 2.75 -14.77 -24.92
C ALA A 529 2.25 -14.91 -26.36
N ALA A 530 0.93 -14.80 -26.59
CA ALA A 530 0.35 -14.87 -27.93
C ALA A 530 0.89 -13.77 -28.86
N GLY A 531 1.06 -12.54 -28.36
CA GLY A 531 1.66 -11.43 -29.11
C GLY A 531 3.13 -11.68 -29.50
N LEU A 532 3.84 -12.52 -28.75
CA LEU A 532 5.21 -12.96 -29.04
C LEU A 532 5.26 -14.28 -29.84
N GLY A 533 4.13 -14.87 -30.22
CA GLY A 533 4.07 -16.19 -30.85
C GLY A 533 4.46 -17.34 -29.92
N LEU A 534 4.33 -17.14 -28.61
CA LEU A 534 4.69 -18.09 -27.56
C LEU A 534 3.44 -18.60 -26.83
N THR A 535 3.53 -19.81 -26.29
CA THR A 535 2.62 -20.28 -25.24
C THR A 535 3.01 -19.67 -23.88
N GLY A 536 2.09 -19.66 -22.92
CA GLY A 536 2.38 -19.19 -21.56
C GLY A 536 3.54 -19.96 -20.89
N ASP A 537 3.70 -21.24 -21.21
CA ASP A 537 4.84 -22.04 -20.72
C ASP A 537 6.16 -21.67 -21.38
N GLN A 538 6.16 -21.40 -22.69
CA GLN A 538 7.37 -20.93 -23.37
C GLN A 538 7.80 -19.55 -22.87
N LEU A 539 6.84 -18.66 -22.63
CA LEU A 539 7.13 -17.38 -22.01
C LEU A 539 7.69 -17.58 -20.60
N ALA A 540 7.12 -18.49 -19.80
CA ALA A 540 7.61 -18.73 -18.44
C ALA A 540 9.01 -19.38 -18.39
N ASP A 541 9.35 -20.26 -19.33
CA ASP A 541 10.71 -20.82 -19.44
C ASP A 541 11.73 -19.71 -19.73
N ARG A 542 11.39 -18.75 -20.60
CA ARG A 542 12.22 -17.58 -20.87
C ARG A 542 12.37 -16.68 -19.63
N LEU A 543 11.33 -16.58 -18.82
CA LEU A 543 11.28 -15.73 -17.62
C LEU A 543 11.76 -16.47 -16.35
N ALA A 544 12.37 -17.65 -16.48
CA ALA A 544 12.88 -18.37 -15.32
C ALA A 544 13.95 -17.54 -14.60
N PRO A 545 13.84 -17.33 -13.28
CA PRO A 545 14.80 -16.51 -12.54
C PRO A 545 16.12 -17.26 -12.32
N ASP A 546 17.24 -16.56 -12.52
CA ASP A 546 18.58 -17.02 -12.13
C ASP A 546 18.86 -16.83 -10.62
N PHE A 547 17.98 -16.10 -9.94
CA PHE A 547 18.07 -15.71 -8.53
C PHE A 547 19.33 -14.91 -8.16
N GLY A 548 20.04 -14.35 -9.14
CA GLY A 548 21.31 -13.66 -8.94
C GLY A 548 22.39 -14.53 -8.30
N LEU A 549 22.33 -15.86 -8.52
CA LEU A 549 23.28 -16.80 -7.92
C LEU A 549 24.63 -16.77 -8.68
N PRO A 550 25.78 -16.81 -7.97
CA PRO A 550 25.93 -16.89 -6.52
C PRO A 550 25.60 -15.59 -5.77
N VAL A 551 24.94 -15.69 -4.61
CA VAL A 551 24.58 -14.52 -3.78
C VAL A 551 25.44 -14.45 -2.52
N THR A 552 26.07 -13.29 -2.28
CA THR A 552 26.79 -13.01 -1.02
C THR A 552 25.84 -12.53 0.07
N LEU A 553 25.95 -13.13 1.25
CA LEU A 553 25.17 -12.86 2.45
C LEU A 553 26.10 -12.31 3.53
N ASP A 554 26.02 -11.00 3.77
CA ASP A 554 26.95 -10.29 4.64
C ASP A 554 26.45 -10.24 6.09
N TYR A 555 27.27 -10.74 7.03
CA TYR A 555 27.01 -10.64 8.46
C TYR A 555 27.94 -9.62 9.14
N GLY A 556 28.83 -8.95 8.40
CA GLY A 556 29.89 -8.09 8.91
C GLY A 556 31.22 -8.85 9.02
N PRO A 557 31.59 -9.40 10.20
CA PRO A 557 32.89 -10.05 10.39
C PRO A 557 33.00 -11.43 9.71
N ARG A 558 31.91 -11.94 9.13
CA ARG A 558 31.88 -13.15 8.31
C ARG A 558 30.89 -12.99 7.18
N GLN A 559 31.15 -13.66 6.06
CA GLN A 559 30.28 -13.66 4.91
C GLN A 559 30.02 -15.11 4.47
N PHE A 560 28.86 -15.31 3.84
CA PHE A 560 28.46 -16.59 3.29
C PHE A 560 28.06 -16.43 1.84
N THR A 561 28.22 -17.48 1.04
CA THR A 561 27.81 -17.48 -0.37
C THR A 561 26.77 -18.56 -0.60
N ALA A 562 25.58 -18.15 -1.05
CA ALA A 562 24.53 -19.06 -1.48
C ALA A 562 24.73 -19.46 -2.95
N VAL A 563 24.68 -20.76 -3.22
CA VAL A 563 24.87 -21.37 -4.55
C VAL A 563 23.79 -22.41 -4.82
N ALA A 564 23.41 -22.58 -6.08
CA ALA A 564 22.54 -23.69 -6.51
C ALA A 564 23.38 -24.96 -6.76
N ASP A 565 22.85 -26.09 -6.30
CA ASP A 565 23.34 -27.44 -6.53
C ASP A 565 22.19 -28.37 -6.97
N GLU A 566 22.51 -29.63 -7.26
CA GLU A 566 21.56 -30.64 -7.76
C GLU A 566 20.39 -30.94 -6.79
N LEU A 567 20.55 -30.65 -5.50
CA LEU A 567 19.57 -30.89 -4.44
C LEU A 567 18.85 -29.60 -3.99
N GLY A 568 19.29 -28.43 -4.44
CA GLY A 568 18.66 -27.14 -4.18
C GLY A 568 19.66 -26.01 -3.91
N LEU A 569 19.38 -25.19 -2.90
CA LEU A 569 20.28 -24.11 -2.47
C LEU A 569 21.16 -24.56 -1.32
N SER A 570 22.48 -24.44 -1.48
CA SER A 570 23.46 -24.60 -0.41
C SER A 570 24.20 -23.30 -0.11
N VAL A 571 24.85 -23.27 1.05
CA VAL A 571 25.58 -22.11 1.55
C VAL A 571 27.00 -22.54 1.85
N THR A 572 27.97 -21.72 1.46
CA THR A 572 29.39 -21.89 1.81
C THR A 572 29.84 -20.74 2.70
N ASP A 573 30.78 -21.00 3.60
CA ASP A 573 31.47 -19.93 4.34
C ASP A 573 32.64 -19.35 3.52
N ALA A 574 33.30 -18.32 4.06
CA ALA A 574 34.46 -17.69 3.42
C ALA A 574 35.65 -18.62 3.17
N SER A 575 35.69 -19.81 3.80
CA SER A 575 36.71 -20.85 3.53
C SER A 575 36.31 -21.82 2.42
N GLY A 576 35.13 -21.65 1.82
CA GLY A 576 34.56 -22.55 0.82
C GLY A 576 33.90 -23.79 1.40
N LYS A 577 33.80 -23.91 2.73
CA LYS A 577 33.19 -25.08 3.38
C LYS A 577 31.66 -25.01 3.25
N ARG A 578 31.06 -26.08 2.73
CA ARG A 578 29.60 -26.22 2.60
C ARG A 578 28.94 -26.40 3.97
N LEU A 579 27.87 -25.64 4.19
CA LEU A 579 27.06 -25.63 5.41
C LEU A 579 25.69 -26.26 5.14
N LYS A 580 25.16 -26.97 6.14
CA LYS A 580 23.80 -27.56 6.07
C LYS A 580 22.68 -26.51 6.08
N SER A 581 22.95 -25.36 6.69
CA SER A 581 22.04 -24.22 6.73
C SER A 581 22.82 -22.94 6.97
N LEU A 582 22.24 -21.80 6.59
CA LEU A 582 22.76 -20.50 6.97
C LEU A 582 22.70 -20.35 8.50
N PRO A 583 23.81 -20.00 9.18
CA PRO A 583 23.81 -19.79 10.62
C PRO A 583 22.87 -18.67 11.04
N ARG A 584 22.20 -18.80 12.20
CA ARG A 584 21.42 -17.70 12.77
C ARG A 584 22.34 -16.53 13.17
N PRO A 585 21.89 -15.27 13.02
CA PRO A 585 22.64 -14.12 13.53
C PRO A 585 22.95 -14.27 15.02
N GLY A 586 24.19 -14.00 15.42
CA GLY A 586 24.68 -14.07 16.79
C GLY A 586 25.17 -12.72 17.31
N ALA A 587 25.50 -12.66 18.61
CA ALA A 587 25.90 -11.41 19.29
C ALA A 587 27.23 -10.79 18.78
N ARG A 588 28.03 -11.54 18.02
CA ARG A 588 29.27 -11.07 17.40
C ARG A 588 29.09 -10.62 15.94
N ASP A 589 27.92 -10.84 15.36
CA ASP A 589 27.60 -10.40 14.00
C ASP A 589 27.08 -8.96 14.02
N ASP A 590 27.11 -8.30 12.87
CA ASP A 590 26.54 -6.96 12.73
C ASP A 590 25.03 -6.98 12.99
N ALA A 591 24.56 -6.10 13.88
CA ALA A 591 23.18 -6.07 14.36
C ALA A 591 22.16 -5.67 13.27
N THR A 592 22.62 -5.11 12.14
CA THR A 592 21.78 -4.69 11.02
C THR A 592 21.91 -5.64 9.84
N LEU A 593 23.15 -5.93 9.42
CA LEU A 593 23.41 -6.74 8.22
C LEU A 593 23.01 -8.20 8.40
N ALA A 594 23.33 -8.82 9.54
CA ALA A 594 23.09 -10.25 9.73
C ALA A 594 21.60 -10.63 9.77
N PRO A 595 20.71 -9.91 10.50
CA PRO A 595 19.27 -10.17 10.42
C PRO A 595 18.68 -9.95 9.02
N ALA A 596 19.15 -8.93 8.29
CA ALA A 596 18.71 -8.66 6.92
C ALA A 596 19.14 -9.78 5.96
N ALA A 597 20.41 -10.21 6.00
CA ALA A 597 20.93 -11.29 5.19
C ALA A 597 20.24 -12.64 5.51
N TYR A 598 19.98 -12.95 6.79
CA TYR A 598 19.24 -14.17 7.16
C TYR A 598 17.81 -14.16 6.63
N LYS A 599 17.12 -13.02 6.70
CA LYS A 599 15.78 -12.84 6.14
C LYS A 599 15.80 -12.97 4.62
N GLN A 600 16.77 -12.35 3.95
CA GLN A 600 16.97 -12.43 2.51
C GLN A 600 17.16 -13.89 2.06
N PHE A 601 18.05 -14.64 2.70
CA PHE A 601 18.28 -16.05 2.35
C PHE A 601 17.05 -16.94 2.61
N THR A 602 16.29 -16.68 3.67
CA THR A 602 15.07 -17.45 3.96
C THR A 602 14.00 -17.21 2.88
N ALA A 603 13.84 -15.96 2.43
CA ALA A 603 12.97 -15.62 1.31
C ALA A 603 13.47 -16.25 0.00
N LEU A 604 14.77 -16.14 -0.30
CA LEU A 604 15.42 -16.74 -1.46
C LEU A 604 15.19 -18.25 -1.52
N LYS A 605 15.41 -18.96 -0.40
CA LYS A 605 15.21 -20.42 -0.31
C LYS A 605 13.77 -20.82 -0.59
N LYS A 606 12.80 -20.04 -0.11
CA LYS A 606 11.38 -20.27 -0.38
C LYS A 606 11.06 -20.05 -1.86
N ASP A 607 11.49 -18.92 -2.41
CA ASP A 607 11.21 -18.53 -3.79
C ASP A 607 11.87 -19.50 -4.80
N PHE A 608 13.10 -19.93 -4.53
CA PHE A 608 13.82 -20.96 -5.30
C PHE A 608 13.06 -22.28 -5.32
N ARG A 609 12.68 -22.81 -4.15
CA ARG A 609 11.94 -24.09 -4.06
C ARG A 609 10.63 -24.04 -4.82
N THR A 610 9.91 -22.92 -4.74
CA THR A 610 8.66 -22.75 -5.49
C THR A 610 8.93 -22.76 -6.99
N ALA A 611 9.87 -21.93 -7.49
CA ALA A 611 10.16 -21.86 -8.91
C ALA A 611 10.66 -23.19 -9.50
N THR A 612 11.52 -23.92 -8.77
CA THR A 612 11.96 -25.24 -9.25
C THR A 612 10.84 -26.26 -9.25
N THR A 613 9.94 -26.24 -8.26
CA THR A 613 8.75 -27.12 -8.27
C THR A 613 7.83 -26.82 -9.45
N ASP A 614 7.65 -25.54 -9.78
CA ASP A 614 6.87 -25.12 -10.94
C ASP A 614 7.53 -25.57 -12.25
N GLN A 615 8.86 -25.43 -12.36
CA GLN A 615 9.58 -25.87 -13.55
C GLN A 615 9.57 -27.39 -13.74
N VAL A 616 9.66 -28.17 -12.65
CA VAL A 616 9.51 -29.62 -12.71
C VAL A 616 8.17 -30.02 -13.31
N ARG A 617 7.07 -29.37 -12.87
CA ARG A 617 5.73 -29.59 -13.46
C ARG A 617 5.67 -29.23 -14.94
N ARG A 618 6.32 -28.13 -15.35
CA ARG A 618 6.38 -27.74 -16.77
C ARG A 618 7.15 -28.72 -17.63
N LEU A 619 8.27 -29.25 -17.12
CA LEU A 619 9.07 -30.25 -17.83
C LEU A 619 8.33 -31.58 -17.94
N GLU A 620 7.61 -32.01 -16.90
CA GLU A 620 6.75 -33.20 -16.98
C GLU A 620 5.64 -33.00 -18.02
N ARG A 621 4.97 -31.84 -18.00
CA ARG A 621 3.96 -31.50 -19.01
C ARG A 621 4.56 -31.45 -20.42
N ALA A 622 5.77 -30.90 -20.57
CA ALA A 622 6.50 -30.84 -21.83
C ALA A 622 6.80 -32.23 -22.40
N MET A 623 7.14 -33.19 -21.53
CA MET A 623 7.31 -34.58 -21.90
C MET A 623 5.98 -35.19 -22.40
N ALA A 624 4.89 -34.98 -21.64
CA ALA A 624 3.59 -35.56 -21.94
C ALA A 624 2.97 -35.00 -23.24
N ASN A 625 3.08 -33.69 -23.47
CA ASN A 625 2.53 -33.05 -24.67
C ASN A 625 3.52 -33.00 -25.85
N GLY A 626 4.79 -33.34 -25.63
CA GLY A 626 5.80 -33.33 -26.67
C GLY A 626 6.28 -31.97 -27.09
N ARG A 627 6.36 -31.04 -26.16
CA ARG A 627 6.87 -29.71 -26.45
C ARG A 627 8.32 -29.78 -26.93
N GLU A 628 8.57 -29.05 -28.01
CA GLU A 628 9.86 -29.02 -28.69
C GLU A 628 10.59 -27.71 -28.41
N TRP A 629 11.92 -27.79 -28.39
CA TRP A 629 12.83 -26.65 -28.41
C TRP A 629 13.80 -26.78 -29.57
N THR A 630 14.18 -25.65 -30.15
CA THR A 630 15.35 -25.59 -31.02
C THR A 630 16.64 -25.77 -30.21
N PRO A 631 17.77 -26.15 -30.83
CA PRO A 631 19.05 -26.27 -30.13
C PRO A 631 19.50 -24.96 -29.47
N GLY A 632 19.21 -23.81 -30.08
CA GLY A 632 19.51 -22.49 -29.52
C GLY A 632 18.69 -22.19 -28.26
N GLU A 633 17.39 -22.49 -28.28
CA GLU A 633 16.53 -22.37 -27.10
C GLU A 633 16.94 -23.35 -26.00
N PHE A 634 17.23 -24.60 -26.35
CA PHE A 634 17.65 -25.62 -25.38
C PHE A 634 18.95 -25.20 -24.68
N ARG A 635 19.92 -24.68 -25.43
CA ARG A 635 21.15 -24.15 -24.86
C ARG A 635 20.86 -22.97 -23.93
N ARG A 636 20.11 -21.96 -24.39
CA ARG A 636 19.80 -20.75 -23.61
C ARG A 636 19.02 -21.05 -22.33
N PHE A 637 17.96 -21.85 -22.42
CA PHE A 637 17.02 -22.05 -21.32
C PHE A 637 17.44 -23.17 -20.36
N PHE A 638 18.23 -24.13 -20.83
CA PHE A 638 18.64 -25.27 -20.00
C PHE A 638 20.14 -25.37 -19.82
N LEU A 639 20.96 -25.40 -20.88
CA LEU A 639 22.41 -25.66 -20.72
C LEU A 639 23.16 -24.52 -20.05
N ASP A 640 22.86 -23.27 -20.42
CA ASP A 640 23.57 -22.08 -19.94
C ASP A 640 22.90 -21.47 -18.70
N HIS A 641 21.70 -21.94 -18.35
CA HIS A 641 20.90 -21.35 -17.27
C HIS A 641 21.36 -21.86 -15.88
N PRO A 642 21.81 -20.99 -14.96
CA PRO A 642 22.49 -21.38 -13.71
C PRO A 642 21.67 -22.31 -12.80
N VAL A 643 20.34 -22.17 -12.81
CA VAL A 643 19.40 -23.04 -12.09
C VAL A 643 18.87 -24.21 -12.93
N LEU A 644 18.35 -23.94 -14.12
CA LEU A 644 17.63 -24.95 -14.90
C LEU A 644 18.52 -26.06 -15.45
N THR A 645 19.83 -25.82 -15.65
CA THR A 645 20.77 -26.88 -16.04
C THR A 645 20.75 -28.05 -15.07
N ARG A 646 20.60 -27.78 -13.76
CA ARG A 646 20.58 -28.82 -12.72
C ARG A 646 19.35 -29.71 -12.85
N LEU A 647 18.19 -29.11 -13.13
CA LEU A 647 16.98 -29.89 -13.42
C LEU A 647 17.11 -30.68 -14.73
N ALA A 648 17.67 -30.05 -15.77
CA ALA A 648 17.82 -30.65 -17.09
C ALA A 648 18.79 -31.84 -17.10
N ARG A 649 19.87 -31.81 -16.31
CA ARG A 649 20.83 -32.91 -16.16
C ARG A 649 20.23 -34.18 -15.58
N ARG A 650 19.12 -34.05 -14.87
CA ARG A 650 18.42 -35.15 -14.20
C ARG A 650 17.35 -35.80 -15.08
N LEU A 651 17.34 -35.49 -16.38
CA LEU A 651 16.38 -35.96 -17.36
C LEU A 651 17.08 -36.53 -18.58
N VAL A 652 16.41 -37.46 -19.25
CA VAL A 652 16.77 -37.91 -20.61
C VAL A 652 16.05 -37.00 -21.61
N TRP A 653 16.77 -36.54 -22.62
CA TRP A 653 16.27 -35.71 -23.71
C TRP A 653 16.30 -36.50 -25.00
N SER A 654 15.50 -36.10 -25.99
CA SER A 654 15.51 -36.68 -27.32
C SER A 654 15.78 -35.58 -28.33
N GLY A 655 16.80 -35.76 -29.17
CA GLY A 655 16.93 -35.04 -30.43
C GLY A 655 16.21 -35.77 -31.55
N SER A 656 16.25 -35.24 -32.76
CA SER A 656 15.60 -35.85 -33.93
C SER A 656 16.22 -37.20 -34.32
N ALA A 657 17.48 -37.46 -33.95
CA ALA A 657 18.21 -38.69 -34.30
C ALA A 657 18.35 -39.69 -33.14
N ALA A 658 18.49 -39.23 -31.89
CA ALA A 658 18.75 -40.10 -30.74
C ALA A 658 18.44 -39.43 -29.40
N ALA A 659 18.29 -40.25 -28.35
CA ALA A 659 18.20 -39.81 -26.97
C ALA A 659 19.58 -39.50 -26.36
N PHE A 660 19.62 -38.54 -25.43
CA PHE A 660 20.85 -38.10 -24.77
C PHE A 660 20.60 -37.57 -23.35
N ARG A 661 21.66 -37.52 -22.54
CA ARG A 661 21.72 -36.84 -21.23
C ARG A 661 22.69 -35.66 -21.28
N ILE A 662 22.62 -34.79 -20.28
CA ILE A 662 23.61 -33.73 -20.05
C ILE A 662 24.56 -34.21 -18.94
N ALA A 663 25.86 -34.26 -19.23
CA ALA A 663 26.90 -34.64 -18.27
C ALA A 663 27.24 -33.50 -17.29
N GLU A 664 28.03 -33.80 -16.25
CA GLU A 664 28.38 -32.85 -15.19
C GLU A 664 29.22 -31.65 -15.69
N ASP A 665 29.98 -31.84 -16.76
CA ASP A 665 30.73 -30.79 -17.47
C ASP A 665 29.87 -30.02 -18.50
N GLY A 666 28.61 -30.41 -18.69
CA GLY A 666 27.69 -29.81 -19.65
C GLY A 666 27.76 -30.39 -21.07
N THR A 667 28.61 -31.40 -21.31
CA THR A 667 28.60 -32.14 -22.59
C THR A 667 27.37 -33.02 -22.71
N LEU A 668 27.03 -33.43 -23.94
CA LEU A 668 25.91 -34.31 -24.21
C LEU A 668 26.43 -35.73 -24.42
N ALA A 669 25.76 -36.72 -23.86
CA ALA A 669 26.15 -38.13 -23.97
C ALA A 669 24.95 -39.04 -24.27
N GLY A 670 25.17 -40.05 -25.11
CA GLY A 670 24.17 -41.07 -25.43
C GLY A 670 23.99 -42.12 -24.33
N VAL A 671 23.21 -43.17 -24.61
CA VAL A 671 22.95 -44.28 -23.68
C VAL A 671 24.20 -45.09 -23.35
N ASP A 672 25.16 -45.14 -24.28
CA ASP A 672 26.48 -45.79 -24.12
C ASP A 672 27.55 -44.83 -23.57
N ASP A 673 27.14 -43.66 -23.08
CA ASP A 673 28.01 -42.58 -22.58
C ASP A 673 28.95 -41.95 -23.62
N GLU A 674 28.76 -42.27 -24.90
CA GLU A 674 29.50 -41.68 -26.01
C GLU A 674 29.03 -40.24 -26.30
N PRO A 675 29.93 -39.32 -26.71
CA PRO A 675 29.58 -37.93 -27.01
C PRO A 675 28.48 -37.79 -28.06
N ALA A 676 27.45 -37.03 -27.72
CA ALA A 676 26.35 -36.68 -28.61
C ALA A 676 26.48 -35.23 -29.11
N THR A 677 25.94 -34.96 -30.31
CA THR A 677 25.87 -33.61 -30.88
C THR A 677 24.46 -33.30 -31.36
N LEU A 678 24.10 -32.02 -31.36
CA LEU A 678 22.80 -31.53 -31.83
C LEU A 678 23.00 -30.79 -33.15
N ALA A 679 22.27 -31.20 -34.19
CA ALA A 679 22.21 -30.46 -35.44
C ALA A 679 21.31 -29.22 -35.27
N GLU A 680 21.57 -28.13 -35.99
CA GLU A 680 20.76 -26.90 -35.90
C GLU A 680 19.27 -27.11 -36.22
N THR A 681 18.95 -28.14 -37.00
CA THR A 681 17.59 -28.52 -37.39
C THR A 681 16.90 -29.46 -36.42
N ASP A 682 17.59 -29.93 -35.37
CA ASP A 682 17.01 -30.87 -34.42
C ASP A 682 15.84 -30.25 -33.66
N ARG A 683 14.85 -31.08 -33.37
CA ARG A 683 13.76 -30.77 -32.43
C ARG A 683 14.00 -31.55 -31.14
N ILE A 684 14.27 -30.80 -30.08
CA ILE A 684 14.63 -31.38 -28.79
C ILE A 684 13.36 -31.49 -27.95
N THR A 685 13.10 -32.65 -27.37
CA THR A 685 12.02 -32.87 -26.40
C THR A 685 12.58 -33.49 -25.14
N VAL A 686 11.83 -33.41 -24.04
CA VAL A 686 12.06 -34.35 -22.93
C VAL A 686 11.68 -35.76 -23.43
N ALA A 687 12.55 -36.74 -23.28
CA ALA A 687 12.32 -38.08 -23.82
C ALA A 687 11.14 -38.75 -23.11
N HIS A 688 10.21 -39.32 -23.88
CA HIS A 688 9.11 -40.09 -23.34
C HIS A 688 9.44 -41.59 -23.42
N PRO A 689 9.16 -42.42 -22.39
CA PRO A 689 9.52 -43.85 -22.40
C PRO A 689 9.00 -44.62 -23.61
N LEU A 690 7.80 -44.30 -24.09
CA LEU A 690 7.24 -44.84 -25.34
C LEU A 690 8.21 -44.74 -26.53
N HIS A 691 8.95 -43.64 -26.65
CA HIS A 691 9.88 -43.42 -27.76
C HIS A 691 11.29 -43.97 -27.49
N LEU A 692 11.64 -44.17 -26.20
CA LEU A 692 12.88 -44.84 -25.80
C LEU A 692 12.80 -46.36 -26.00
N GLY A 693 11.60 -46.95 -25.88
CA GLY A 693 11.39 -48.38 -26.08
C GLY A 693 12.24 -49.22 -25.14
N ASP A 694 12.97 -50.20 -25.69
CA ASP A 694 13.80 -51.12 -24.91
C ASP A 694 15.01 -50.43 -24.23
N ASP A 695 15.42 -49.25 -24.71
CA ASP A 695 16.53 -48.50 -24.11
C ASP A 695 16.17 -47.89 -22.74
N VAL A 696 14.89 -47.90 -22.33
CA VAL A 696 14.48 -47.44 -20.99
C VAL A 696 15.24 -48.17 -19.87
N ALA A 697 15.47 -49.48 -20.03
CA ALA A 697 16.21 -50.27 -19.05
C ALA A 697 17.68 -49.81 -18.93
N ARG A 698 18.33 -49.55 -20.07
CA ARG A 698 19.73 -49.10 -20.13
C ARG A 698 19.88 -47.69 -19.57
N TRP A 699 18.96 -46.78 -19.91
CA TRP A 699 18.91 -45.45 -19.32
C TRP A 699 18.69 -45.48 -17.80
N SER A 700 17.83 -46.39 -17.33
CA SER A 700 17.55 -46.55 -15.90
C SER A 700 18.78 -47.05 -15.12
N GLU A 701 19.51 -48.01 -15.68
CA GLU A 701 20.78 -48.50 -15.13
C GLU A 701 21.83 -47.38 -15.09
N LEU A 702 22.02 -46.67 -16.21
CA LEU A 702 22.95 -45.55 -16.29
C LEU A 702 22.65 -44.45 -15.26
N PHE A 703 21.38 -44.07 -15.11
CA PHE A 703 20.98 -43.06 -14.11
C PHE A 703 21.18 -43.55 -12.68
N ALA A 704 20.98 -44.84 -12.41
CA ALA A 704 21.25 -45.43 -11.11
C ALA A 704 22.76 -45.44 -10.78
N ASP A 705 23.62 -45.78 -11.76
CA ASP A 705 25.07 -45.80 -11.61
C ASP A 705 25.64 -44.41 -11.28
N TYR A 706 25.12 -43.38 -11.94
CA TYR A 706 25.47 -41.97 -11.66
C TYR A 706 24.70 -41.38 -10.47
N GLN A 707 23.86 -42.17 -9.77
CA GLN A 707 23.03 -41.74 -8.64
C GLN A 707 22.11 -40.54 -8.94
N ILE A 708 21.63 -40.46 -10.18
CA ILE A 708 20.78 -39.38 -10.68
C ILE A 708 19.32 -39.69 -10.31
N VAL A 709 18.76 -38.91 -9.39
CA VAL A 709 17.34 -38.98 -9.04
C VAL A 709 16.54 -38.12 -10.02
N GLN A 710 15.59 -38.70 -10.76
CA GLN A 710 14.76 -37.91 -11.69
C GLN A 710 13.82 -36.95 -10.95
N PRO A 711 13.56 -35.73 -11.47
CA PRO A 711 12.71 -34.74 -10.81
C PRO A 711 11.21 -35.10 -10.84
N PHE A 712 10.81 -35.96 -11.76
CA PHE A 712 9.52 -36.63 -11.85
C PHE A 712 9.74 -38.03 -12.43
N ASP A 713 8.73 -38.89 -12.35
CA ASP A 713 8.82 -40.25 -12.89
C ASP A 713 8.83 -40.22 -14.42
N GLN A 714 10.04 -40.15 -15.01
CA GLN A 714 10.26 -40.16 -16.45
C GLN A 714 10.49 -41.60 -16.92
N LEU A 715 11.58 -42.26 -16.50
CA LEU A 715 11.94 -43.59 -17.00
C LEU A 715 11.05 -44.72 -16.43
N GLY A 716 10.51 -44.55 -15.22
CA GLY A 716 9.55 -45.48 -14.63
C GLY A 716 8.10 -45.23 -15.06
N ARG A 717 7.85 -44.22 -15.92
CA ARG A 717 6.50 -43.85 -16.33
C ARG A 717 5.86 -44.97 -17.15
N GLU A 718 4.68 -45.38 -16.73
CA GLU A 718 3.88 -46.41 -17.41
C GLU A 718 3.52 -45.97 -18.84
N VAL A 719 3.75 -46.88 -19.79
CA VAL A 719 3.32 -46.73 -21.19
C VAL A 719 2.09 -47.59 -21.41
N LEU A 720 0.95 -46.94 -21.62
CA LEU A 720 -0.33 -47.62 -21.81
C LEU A 720 -0.74 -47.58 -23.27
N VAL A 721 -1.28 -48.70 -23.75
CA VAL A 721 -1.72 -48.86 -25.13
C VAL A 721 -3.20 -49.23 -25.20
N LEU A 722 -3.83 -48.87 -26.30
CA LEU A 722 -5.19 -49.27 -26.63
C LEU A 722 -5.23 -50.74 -27.04
N THR A 723 -6.33 -51.42 -26.74
CA THR A 723 -6.69 -52.67 -27.40
C THR A 723 -7.08 -52.43 -28.86
N ALA A 724 -7.07 -53.48 -29.67
CA ALA A 724 -7.45 -53.38 -31.09
C ALA A 724 -8.90 -52.87 -31.29
N GLU A 725 -9.79 -53.18 -30.36
CA GLU A 725 -11.19 -52.73 -30.39
C GLU A 725 -11.30 -51.23 -30.04
N GLU A 726 -10.65 -50.79 -28.96
CA GLU A 726 -10.64 -49.38 -28.54
C GLU A 726 -10.00 -48.46 -29.60
N ALA A 727 -8.95 -48.92 -30.27
CA ALA A 727 -8.24 -48.15 -31.28
C ALA A 727 -9.13 -47.79 -32.49
N GLY A 728 -10.06 -48.68 -32.87
CA GLY A 728 -10.93 -48.48 -34.04
C GLY A 728 -12.10 -47.51 -33.82
N GLY A 729 -12.44 -47.20 -32.57
CA GLY A 729 -13.62 -46.43 -32.18
C GLY A 729 -13.34 -44.96 -31.84
N ALA A 730 -14.43 -44.20 -31.70
CA ALA A 730 -14.45 -42.82 -31.18
C ALA A 730 -14.85 -42.74 -29.70
N VAL A 731 -15.15 -43.89 -29.08
CA VAL A 731 -15.68 -44.02 -27.72
C VAL A 731 -14.87 -45.05 -26.97
N LEU A 732 -14.42 -44.70 -25.77
CA LEU A 732 -13.66 -45.56 -24.87
C LEU A 732 -14.43 -45.70 -23.56
N THR A 733 -14.90 -46.92 -23.30
CA THR A 733 -15.75 -47.29 -22.16
C THR A 733 -14.97 -47.89 -20.98
N ARG A 734 -13.64 -48.05 -21.12
CA ARG A 734 -12.75 -48.71 -20.16
C ARG A 734 -12.86 -48.20 -18.72
N PHE A 735 -13.17 -46.92 -18.55
CA PHE A 735 -13.26 -46.25 -17.25
C PHE A 735 -14.70 -45.85 -16.90
N ALA A 736 -15.67 -46.17 -17.76
CA ALA A 736 -17.05 -45.79 -17.59
C ALA A 736 -17.68 -46.51 -16.39
N GLY A 737 -18.45 -45.76 -15.61
CA GLY A 737 -19.16 -46.24 -14.44
C GLY A 737 -18.38 -46.18 -13.13
N GLU A 738 -17.09 -45.85 -13.18
CA GLU A 738 -16.25 -45.66 -12.00
C GLU A 738 -16.65 -44.41 -11.21
N THR A 739 -16.63 -44.48 -9.89
CA THR A 739 -16.90 -43.34 -9.00
C THR A 739 -15.60 -42.79 -8.46
N VAL A 740 -15.39 -41.49 -8.61
CA VAL A 740 -14.16 -40.79 -8.18
C VAL A 740 -14.49 -39.50 -7.42
N PRO A 741 -13.60 -39.04 -6.53
CA PRO A 741 -13.79 -37.75 -5.86
C PRO A 741 -13.76 -36.58 -6.85
N THR A 742 -14.67 -35.61 -6.71
CA THR A 742 -14.71 -34.39 -7.53
C THR A 742 -13.39 -33.63 -7.50
N GLY A 743 -12.72 -33.60 -6.35
CA GLY A 743 -11.39 -32.99 -6.22
C GLY A 743 -10.33 -33.65 -7.11
N ALA A 744 -10.41 -34.97 -7.33
CA ALA A 744 -9.50 -35.70 -8.20
C ALA A 744 -9.74 -35.35 -9.68
N VAL A 745 -11.01 -35.21 -10.09
CA VAL A 745 -11.39 -34.76 -11.44
C VAL A 745 -10.89 -33.34 -11.70
N VAL A 746 -11.09 -32.41 -10.76
CA VAL A 746 -10.52 -31.05 -10.85
C VAL A 746 -9.00 -31.08 -10.92
N GLY A 747 -8.35 -32.06 -10.26
CA GLY A 747 -6.91 -32.28 -10.33
C GLY A 747 -6.38 -32.52 -11.74
N LEU A 748 -7.21 -33.01 -12.67
CA LEU A 748 -6.84 -33.20 -14.08
C LEU A 748 -6.49 -31.90 -14.80
N GLU A 749 -6.95 -30.74 -14.30
CA GLU A 749 -6.57 -29.43 -14.86
C GLU A 749 -5.05 -29.22 -14.86
N ASN A 750 -4.35 -29.80 -13.88
CA ASN A 750 -2.88 -29.74 -13.81
C ASN A 750 -2.20 -30.54 -14.94
N ARG A 751 -2.94 -31.41 -15.63
CA ARG A 751 -2.44 -32.31 -16.68
C ARG A 751 -2.94 -31.93 -18.09
N GLY A 752 -3.54 -30.75 -18.23
CA GLY A 752 -3.96 -30.21 -19.52
C GLY A 752 -5.44 -30.37 -19.84
N TRP A 753 -6.21 -31.01 -18.96
CA TRP A 753 -7.67 -31.06 -19.07
C TRP A 753 -8.30 -29.71 -18.74
N ARG A 754 -9.48 -29.46 -19.27
CA ARG A 754 -10.29 -28.26 -19.03
C ARG A 754 -11.68 -28.71 -18.61
N ARG A 755 -12.27 -28.02 -17.65
CA ARG A 755 -13.71 -28.20 -17.37
C ARG A 755 -14.54 -27.63 -18.50
N ASP A 756 -15.64 -28.29 -18.77
CA ASP A 756 -16.62 -27.79 -19.74
C ASP A 756 -17.22 -26.45 -19.28
N ALA A 757 -17.81 -25.71 -20.23
CA ALA A 757 -18.55 -24.50 -19.93
C ALA A 757 -19.70 -24.80 -18.96
N ALA A 758 -19.97 -23.85 -18.07
CA ALA A 758 -21.10 -23.98 -17.15
C ALA A 758 -22.41 -23.88 -17.94
N GLN A 759 -23.31 -24.85 -17.73
CA GLN A 759 -24.64 -24.84 -18.30
C GLN A 759 -25.64 -24.14 -17.37
N ASP A 760 -26.93 -24.14 -17.76
CA ASP A 760 -28.02 -23.63 -16.93
C ASP A 760 -28.01 -24.30 -15.55
N GLY A 761 -27.99 -23.50 -14.49
CA GLY A 761 -27.83 -23.97 -13.10
C GLY A 761 -26.38 -24.01 -12.60
N GLY A 762 -25.40 -23.60 -13.42
CA GLY A 762 -24.00 -23.46 -12.98
C GLY A 762 -23.26 -24.79 -12.79
N VAL A 763 -23.72 -25.85 -13.46
CA VAL A 763 -23.09 -27.18 -13.43
C VAL A 763 -22.24 -27.36 -14.70
N GLN A 764 -21.03 -27.89 -14.54
CA GLN A 764 -20.12 -28.27 -15.61
C GLN A 764 -20.22 -29.80 -15.79
N PRO A 765 -20.78 -30.30 -16.90
CA PRO A 765 -21.16 -31.71 -17.06
C PRO A 765 -19.98 -32.64 -17.37
N GLY A 766 -18.80 -32.10 -17.67
CA GLY A 766 -17.66 -32.89 -18.08
C GLY A 766 -16.34 -32.15 -18.03
N VAL A 767 -15.29 -32.88 -18.40
CA VAL A 767 -13.94 -32.35 -18.64
C VAL A 767 -13.46 -32.78 -20.02
N LEU A 768 -12.66 -31.95 -20.67
CA LEU A 768 -12.13 -32.18 -22.00
C LEU A 768 -10.61 -32.02 -22.04
N PHE A 769 -9.96 -32.87 -22.83
CA PHE A 769 -8.55 -32.77 -23.17
C PHE A 769 -8.41 -32.28 -24.62
N PRO A 770 -7.81 -31.11 -24.87
CA PRO A 770 -7.62 -30.60 -26.23
C PRO A 770 -6.68 -31.48 -27.06
N LEU A 771 -7.07 -31.78 -28.30
CA LEU A 771 -6.29 -32.60 -29.25
C LEU A 771 -5.77 -31.79 -30.46
N GLY A 772 -6.08 -30.49 -30.52
CA GLY A 772 -5.77 -29.58 -31.61
C GLY A 772 -6.83 -28.47 -31.68
N ASP A 773 -6.79 -27.64 -32.72
CA ASP A 773 -7.66 -26.46 -32.82
C ASP A 773 -9.17 -26.81 -32.96
N ASP A 774 -9.51 -28.00 -33.48
CA ASP A 774 -10.89 -28.42 -33.73
C ASP A 774 -11.31 -29.73 -33.00
N GLY A 775 -10.44 -30.30 -32.15
CA GLY A 775 -10.62 -31.64 -31.58
C GLY A 775 -10.41 -31.72 -30.07
N ALA A 776 -11.18 -32.57 -29.38
CA ALA A 776 -11.01 -32.86 -27.96
C ALA A 776 -11.42 -34.28 -27.57
N ALA A 777 -10.77 -34.85 -26.56
CA ALA A 777 -11.27 -36.03 -25.86
C ALA A 777 -12.11 -35.57 -24.67
N TYR A 778 -13.39 -35.87 -24.68
CA TYR A 778 -14.36 -35.39 -23.70
C TYR A 778 -14.82 -36.54 -22.80
N LEU A 779 -14.76 -36.31 -21.49
CA LEU A 779 -15.18 -37.24 -20.46
C LEU A 779 -16.44 -36.70 -19.76
N ASP A 780 -17.53 -37.44 -19.91
CA ASP A 780 -18.79 -37.16 -19.22
C ASP A 780 -18.68 -37.40 -17.71
N LEU A 781 -19.35 -36.55 -16.93
CA LEU A 781 -19.44 -36.66 -15.48
C LEU A 781 -20.90 -36.60 -15.04
N THR A 782 -21.31 -37.53 -14.19
CA THR A 782 -22.63 -37.50 -13.53
C THR A 782 -22.43 -37.46 -12.03
N PRO A 783 -22.99 -36.48 -11.29
CA PRO A 783 -23.94 -35.45 -11.72
C PRO A 783 -23.33 -34.17 -12.35
N GLY A 784 -22.01 -34.02 -12.39
CA GLY A 784 -21.31 -32.82 -12.85
C GLY A 784 -20.76 -31.95 -11.71
N ILE A 785 -19.96 -30.93 -12.06
CA ILE A 785 -19.22 -30.08 -11.10
C ILE A 785 -19.93 -28.73 -10.94
N VAL A 786 -20.28 -28.33 -9.71
CA VAL A 786 -20.89 -27.02 -9.44
C VAL A 786 -19.84 -25.90 -9.43
N VAL A 787 -20.08 -24.82 -10.18
CA VAL A 787 -19.17 -23.67 -10.24
C VAL A 787 -19.04 -23.00 -8.86
N GLY A 788 -17.81 -22.97 -8.35
CA GLY A 788 -17.47 -22.25 -7.12
C GLY A 788 -17.68 -23.03 -5.82
N ALA A 789 -18.24 -24.25 -5.88
CA ALA A 789 -18.53 -25.07 -4.71
C ALA A 789 -18.33 -26.57 -5.01
N LEU A 790 -17.09 -27.04 -4.86
CA LEU A 790 -16.67 -28.42 -5.20
C LEU A 790 -17.19 -29.49 -4.21
N ASP A 791 -17.67 -29.05 -3.05
CA ASP A 791 -18.17 -29.86 -1.95
C ASP A 791 -19.65 -30.22 -2.05
N ILE A 792 -20.42 -29.52 -2.89
CA ILE A 792 -21.85 -29.79 -3.09
C ILE A 792 -22.09 -31.17 -3.69
N LEU A 793 -21.26 -31.57 -4.66
CA LEU A 793 -21.30 -32.85 -5.33
C LEU A 793 -19.91 -33.46 -5.19
N PRO A 794 -19.60 -34.16 -4.08
CA PRO A 794 -18.22 -34.55 -3.73
C PRO A 794 -17.70 -35.74 -4.54
N GLU A 795 -18.58 -36.49 -5.20
CA GLU A 795 -18.25 -37.64 -6.04
C GLU A 795 -18.82 -37.46 -7.45
N GLN A 796 -18.09 -37.98 -8.44
CA GLN A 796 -18.49 -38.03 -9.84
C GLN A 796 -18.44 -39.47 -10.33
N LYS A 797 -19.49 -39.89 -11.03
CA LYS A 797 -19.47 -41.10 -11.84
C LYS A 797 -18.96 -40.75 -13.22
N LEU A 798 -17.91 -41.43 -13.66
CA LEU A 798 -17.32 -41.26 -14.97
C LEU A 798 -18.23 -41.87 -16.04
N GLY A 799 -18.49 -41.12 -17.11
CA GLY A 799 -19.12 -41.61 -18.33
C GLY A 799 -18.09 -42.13 -19.33
N ASP A 800 -18.48 -42.19 -20.60
CA ASP A 800 -17.60 -42.60 -21.68
C ASP A 800 -16.60 -41.48 -22.02
N LEU A 801 -15.38 -41.87 -22.43
CA LEU A 801 -14.46 -40.93 -23.06
C LEU A 801 -14.74 -40.91 -24.56
N THR A 802 -15.14 -39.76 -25.09
CA THR A 802 -15.54 -39.58 -26.49
C THR A 802 -14.63 -38.61 -27.22
N LEU A 803 -14.31 -38.89 -28.49
CA LEU A 803 -13.62 -37.94 -29.36
C LEU A 803 -14.65 -36.99 -29.99
N GLN A 804 -14.50 -35.71 -29.70
CA GLN A 804 -15.29 -34.62 -30.28
C GLN A 804 -14.43 -33.91 -31.34
N GLY A 805 -14.91 -33.85 -32.58
CA GLY A 805 -14.13 -33.32 -33.71
C GLY A 805 -13.02 -34.27 -34.19
N PRO A 806 -12.17 -33.84 -35.13
CA PRO A 806 -11.02 -34.62 -35.57
C PRO A 806 -9.92 -34.67 -34.49
N PRO A 807 -9.22 -35.81 -34.29
CA PRO A 807 -9.41 -37.09 -34.98
C PRO A 807 -10.65 -37.87 -34.50
N THR A 808 -11.28 -38.62 -35.41
CA THR A 808 -12.53 -39.36 -35.16
C THR A 808 -12.32 -40.79 -34.66
N ARG A 809 -11.08 -41.27 -34.54
CA ARG A 809 -10.74 -42.57 -33.96
C ARG A 809 -9.53 -42.45 -33.06
N PHE A 810 -9.48 -43.24 -31.98
CA PHE A 810 -8.33 -43.23 -31.09
C PHE A 810 -7.03 -43.71 -31.77
N ALA A 811 -7.11 -44.57 -32.79
CA ALA A 811 -5.94 -44.96 -33.60
C ALA A 811 -5.30 -43.82 -34.39
N ASP A 812 -6.04 -42.75 -34.66
CA ASP A 812 -5.56 -41.60 -35.43
C ASP A 812 -4.85 -40.57 -34.52
N LEU A 813 -4.86 -40.80 -33.20
CA LEU A 813 -4.10 -40.01 -32.24
C LEU A 813 -2.62 -40.40 -32.22
N ASN A 814 -1.77 -39.44 -31.88
CA ASN A 814 -0.37 -39.76 -31.60
C ASN A 814 -0.30 -40.70 -30.37
N ALA A 815 0.56 -41.73 -30.45
CA ALA A 815 0.61 -42.79 -29.45
C ALA A 815 0.99 -42.30 -28.05
N ARG A 816 1.76 -41.21 -27.95
CA ARG A 816 2.08 -40.54 -26.68
C ARG A 816 0.83 -39.97 -26.02
N THR A 817 0.01 -39.22 -26.75
CA THR A 817 -1.25 -38.64 -26.26
C THR A 817 -2.20 -39.74 -25.80
N VAL A 818 -2.29 -40.86 -26.54
CA VAL A 818 -3.06 -42.02 -26.11
C VAL A 818 -2.56 -42.56 -24.77
N SER A 819 -1.26 -42.82 -24.65
CA SER A 819 -0.67 -43.32 -23.40
C SER A 819 -0.93 -42.39 -22.23
N GLU A 820 -0.78 -41.08 -22.41
CA GLU A 820 -1.00 -40.08 -21.38
C GLU A 820 -2.48 -39.93 -20.99
N LEU A 821 -3.41 -39.97 -21.95
CA LEU A 821 -4.85 -39.98 -21.68
C LEU A 821 -5.25 -41.20 -20.84
N LEU A 822 -4.80 -42.40 -21.24
CA LEU A 822 -5.07 -43.64 -20.51
C LEU A 822 -4.45 -43.61 -19.12
N ARG A 823 -3.25 -43.06 -18.97
CA ARG A 823 -2.56 -42.94 -17.68
C ARG A 823 -3.30 -41.99 -16.75
N ASP A 824 -3.76 -40.85 -17.26
CA ASP A 824 -4.53 -39.88 -16.49
C ASP A 824 -5.81 -40.49 -15.91
N LEU A 825 -6.56 -41.22 -16.73
CA LEU A 825 -7.78 -41.89 -16.30
C LEU A 825 -7.50 -43.09 -15.38
N THR A 826 -6.40 -43.82 -15.60
CA THR A 826 -5.97 -44.89 -14.70
C THR A 826 -5.64 -44.35 -13.31
N LEU A 827 -4.89 -43.26 -13.23
CA LEU A 827 -4.59 -42.58 -11.96
C LEU A 827 -5.83 -41.96 -11.31
N LEU A 828 -6.76 -41.43 -12.11
CA LEU A 828 -8.02 -40.89 -11.61
C LEU A 828 -8.87 -41.98 -10.93
N THR A 829 -9.01 -43.13 -11.59
CA THR A 829 -9.78 -44.27 -11.05
C THR A 829 -9.10 -45.00 -9.90
N ALA A 830 -7.78 -44.81 -9.72
CA ALA A 830 -7.04 -45.34 -8.57
C ALA A 830 -7.16 -44.46 -7.31
N ALA A 831 -7.58 -43.20 -7.44
CA ALA A 831 -7.67 -42.22 -6.34
C ALA A 831 -8.91 -42.39 -5.42
N ARG A 832 -9.44 -43.62 -5.32
CA ARG A 832 -10.68 -43.95 -4.59
C ARG A 832 -10.62 -43.64 -3.11
#